data_AF-A0A1L9TXW8-F1
#
_entry.id   AF-A0A1L9TXW8-F1
#
_cell.length_a   1.000
_cell.length_b   1.000
_cell.length_c   1.000
_cell.angle_alpha   90.00
_cell.angle_beta   90.00
_cell.angle_gamma   90.00
#
_symmetry.space_group_name_H-M   'P 1'
#
loop_
_entity.id
_entity.type
_entity.pdbx_description
1 polymer ?
#
loop_
_entity_poly.entity_id
_entity_poly.type
_entity_poly.pdbx_seq_one_letter_code
_entity_poly.pdbx_strand_id
1 'polypeptide(L)'
;MDNTGLAESDSPSDIDEQTKVWESDPRIVRAHLAQTDGPNGPLSTVECGIGHRVQASRSVLALVVDEDCVFAGLQGGDIVAWSLENYDLVLSVRAHQESVLDLHLSEDGDLLFSSGGDSVVNVWSTRTFERLYSIHSHHDVGDLFAVAYSPSLKTVYCGAQNTSIQWCSLTQTGAASTQQSAAHISRRTHRFFDSKGPDGTCAPRADCQSCADGGQMLTFKRDHHNLFAHHGYVYTMKLVRGLLESSPNDEVLLTGAGDGVVKLWRLEQGKADTTPALLARLHNTDPVLSVAVDGSFLYCGLSGGALNIWNLDSHQLVKRIAAHTGDLWAVDIIHGMAVCGDSNGVVKKFNSRFEEAGSWAAHEGTMLASAAGKFKDRNIYATGGNDNTVGIWDLTDVSRAVSEKPPINNDEMVSCLAKLVAFKTVSASPKFAGECNQGAAFLRRHCIYLGAKTKLLTTGEDTNPIVLARFSATSSDKADKTILFYGHYDVVGADANFQKWKTDPYQLTSMDGFLYGRGVSDNKGPILAALYAAADLARQKALRCNVVFLIEGEEESGSQGFHETVRKHKQQIGSVDWILIANSYWLDDYNPCLTYGQRGVVHANLVVTSDHPDLHSGIDGSSLLDEPLKDLTMLLGTLVGPKGKINLPGFQDPVLPLTDIERERYGAIAEILLKRHPQIKDADALIDSLMHRWREPSLTIHSVEVPGSSKSTTTTISRKAKASLSIRIVPNQVADDIAAALTLYAQEQFDRLESQNELTVEITGTSDPWLGDPGSEIFSTLSDAITTAWTPDQQNAKHQYYALPRRTAEETRATSPRGTGNETLTSVLRRQDSEDSLASHIDRIIMSTTTSKTKSRNRSVPSTTVPTSSTLTAQSGKHTTAPDSAASSPPPDTRTTSSAPSPTGTGMAATPDIIPGAGSGSNSREKVGARPIYIREGGSIPTIRFLEKEFSAPAANLPCGQASDNAHLYNERLRVENLYKSREIFSYVFSRLPEKA
;
A
#
# COMPACT_ATOMS: atom_id res chain seq x y z
N MET A 1 9.15 51.31 -50.06
CA MET A 1 9.21 51.62 -48.63
C MET A 1 9.73 50.40 -47.86
N ASP A 2 10.92 49.90 -48.23
CA ASP A 2 12.19 50.26 -47.58
C ASP A 2 12.04 50.54 -46.08
N ASN A 3 12.74 49.82 -45.18
CA ASN A 3 14.19 49.66 -45.19
C ASN A 3 14.70 48.36 -44.51
N THR A 4 15.96 48.00 -44.84
CA THR A 4 17.02 47.30 -44.03
C THR A 4 16.61 46.29 -42.93
N GLY A 5 17.20 45.09 -42.81
CA GLY A 5 18.65 44.80 -42.86
C GLY A 5 19.28 45.00 -41.46
N LEU A 6 20.24 44.20 -40.97
CA LEU A 6 21.09 43.18 -41.60
C LEU A 6 21.56 42.11 -40.58
N ALA A 7 22.55 41.29 -40.95
CA ALA A 7 22.92 40.01 -40.35
C ALA A 7 23.84 40.04 -39.10
N GLU A 8 23.96 38.84 -38.50
CA GLU A 8 25.14 38.22 -37.87
C GLU A 8 25.56 38.48 -36.40
N SER A 9 25.94 37.35 -35.78
CA SER A 9 26.87 37.09 -34.66
C SER A 9 26.91 37.97 -33.41
N ASP A 10 26.86 37.32 -32.24
CA ASP A 10 27.95 37.47 -31.27
C ASP A 10 28.14 36.21 -30.39
N SER A 11 29.24 36.19 -29.63
CA SER A 11 29.85 35.06 -28.92
C SER A 11 29.39 34.88 -27.45
N PRO A 12 29.54 33.67 -26.87
CA PRO A 12 29.78 33.51 -25.44
C PRO A 12 31.28 33.67 -25.14
N SER A 13 31.62 34.34 -24.04
CA SER A 13 33.00 34.49 -23.54
C SER A 13 33.07 34.20 -22.03
N ASP A 14 34.25 33.79 -21.57
CA ASP A 14 34.45 33.12 -20.29
C ASP A 14 34.46 34.06 -19.07
N ILE A 15 33.95 33.56 -17.93
CA ILE A 15 34.62 33.69 -16.63
C ILE A 15 34.54 32.32 -15.93
N ASP A 16 35.69 31.85 -15.45
CA ASP A 16 35.91 30.55 -14.77
C ASP A 16 36.38 30.79 -13.31
N GLU A 17 36.67 29.72 -12.56
CA GLU A 17 37.18 29.65 -11.19
C GLU A 17 36.19 30.16 -10.09
N GLN A 18 35.95 29.45 -8.97
CA GLN A 18 36.97 28.82 -8.13
C GLN A 18 36.32 27.89 -7.06
N THR A 19 36.67 26.59 -7.04
CA THR A 19 36.41 25.67 -5.91
C THR A 19 37.62 24.76 -5.66
N LYS A 20 38.58 25.24 -4.86
CA LYS A 20 39.66 24.42 -4.29
C LYS A 20 39.20 23.87 -2.94
N VAL A 21 39.08 22.55 -2.78
CA VAL A 21 40.16 21.57 -2.56
C VAL A 21 40.79 21.70 -1.17
N TRP A 22 40.60 20.66 -0.36
CA TRP A 22 41.53 20.23 0.68
C TRP A 22 41.90 18.77 0.38
N GLU A 23 43.01 18.57 -0.32
CA GLU A 23 43.64 17.25 -0.47
C GLU A 23 44.27 16.81 0.86
N SER A 24 44.35 15.50 1.08
CA SER A 24 45.25 14.90 2.07
C SER A 24 45.96 13.68 1.45
N ASP A 25 47.28 13.59 1.66
CA ASP A 25 48.20 12.74 0.89
C ASP A 25 48.02 11.23 1.22
N PRO A 26 47.79 10.35 0.23
CA PRO A 26 47.58 8.92 0.44
C PRO A 26 48.91 8.16 0.69
N ARG A 27 49.62 8.48 1.78
CA ARG A 27 50.84 7.77 2.23
C ARG A 27 50.84 7.64 3.75
N ILE A 28 51.20 6.44 4.24
CA ILE A 28 51.06 6.00 5.65
C ILE A 28 49.55 5.81 5.95
N VAL A 29 49.04 4.61 6.23
CA VAL A 29 49.58 3.51 7.03
C VAL A 29 49.52 2.14 6.31
N ARG A 30 50.59 1.34 6.42
CA ARG A 30 50.54 -0.13 6.36
C ARG A 30 50.85 -0.66 7.76
N ALA A 31 50.26 -1.80 8.14
CA ALA A 31 50.16 -2.37 9.51
C ALA A 31 49.26 -1.52 10.45
N HIS A 32 48.26 -2.09 11.13
CA HIS A 32 48.32 -3.37 11.84
C HIS A 32 47.13 -4.31 11.58
N LEU A 33 47.47 -5.60 11.42
CA LEU A 33 46.57 -6.70 11.81
C LEU A 33 46.79 -6.97 13.30
N ALA A 34 45.76 -6.76 14.13
CA ALA A 34 45.71 -7.18 15.53
C ALA A 34 44.25 -7.32 15.98
N GLN A 35 43.96 -8.32 16.81
CA GLN A 35 42.60 -8.65 17.26
C GLN A 35 42.12 -7.69 18.37
N THR A 36 40.85 -7.32 18.33
CA THR A 36 40.06 -6.96 19.52
C THR A 36 38.62 -7.43 19.35
N ASP A 37 38.21 -8.46 20.08
CA ASP A 37 36.80 -8.88 20.13
C ASP A 37 35.95 -7.89 20.93
N GLY A 38 34.74 -7.61 20.45
CA GLY A 38 33.74 -6.78 21.11
C GLY A 38 32.33 -7.33 20.87
N PRO A 39 31.47 -7.43 21.89
CA PRO A 39 30.20 -8.18 21.82
C PRO A 39 29.06 -7.40 21.16
N ASN A 40 29.30 -6.80 19.99
CA ASN A 40 28.31 -6.17 19.11
C ASN A 40 28.80 -6.30 17.66
N GLY A 41 28.72 -7.51 17.09
CA GLY A 41 29.05 -7.75 15.69
C GLY A 41 28.00 -7.17 14.74
N PRO A 42 28.36 -6.82 13.49
CA PRO A 42 27.39 -6.50 12.45
C PRO A 42 26.51 -7.71 12.11
N LEU A 43 25.43 -7.47 11.35
CA LEU A 43 24.53 -8.50 10.82
C LEU A 43 25.32 -9.67 10.20
N SER A 44 24.95 -10.89 10.57
CA SER A 44 25.64 -12.11 10.13
C SER A 44 25.68 -12.20 8.61
N THR A 45 26.88 -12.09 8.03
CA THR A 45 27.14 -12.34 6.62
C THR A 45 26.81 -13.78 6.30
N VAL A 46 25.66 -14.00 5.64
CA VAL A 46 25.32 -15.30 5.04
C VAL A 46 26.22 -15.48 3.82
N GLU A 47 27.41 -16.02 4.09
CA GLU A 47 28.39 -16.43 3.10
C GLU A 47 27.71 -17.38 2.10
N CYS A 48 27.81 -17.05 0.81
CA CYS A 48 27.40 -17.99 -0.22
C CYS A 48 28.48 -19.07 -0.29
N GLY A 49 28.14 -20.31 0.06
CA GLY A 49 29.03 -21.44 -0.22
C GLY A 49 29.31 -21.52 -1.71
N ILE A 50 30.58 -21.64 -2.09
CA ILE A 50 30.94 -21.94 -3.48
C ILE A 50 30.51 -23.38 -3.77
N GLY A 51 29.68 -23.59 -4.78
CA GLY A 51 29.19 -24.92 -5.14
C GLY A 51 30.28 -25.74 -5.84
N HIS A 52 30.97 -25.10 -6.78
CA HIS A 52 32.19 -25.62 -7.41
C HIS A 52 33.02 -24.49 -8.04
N ARG A 53 34.26 -24.77 -8.45
CA ARG A 53 35.04 -23.91 -9.36
C ARG A 53 35.74 -24.79 -10.39
N VAL A 54 35.55 -24.50 -11.68
CA VAL A 54 36.24 -25.16 -12.79
C VAL A 54 37.29 -24.24 -13.41
N GLN A 55 38.35 -24.83 -13.97
CA GLN A 55 39.45 -24.10 -14.61
C GLN A 55 39.26 -24.11 -16.13
N ALA A 56 39.17 -22.93 -16.73
CA ALA A 56 39.23 -22.71 -18.17
C ALA A 56 40.69 -22.64 -18.66
N SER A 57 40.91 -22.83 -19.96
CA SER A 57 42.23 -22.71 -20.59
C SER A 57 42.70 -21.25 -20.76
N ARG A 58 41.76 -20.30 -20.74
CA ARG A 58 41.94 -18.85 -21.01
C ARG A 58 40.87 -18.05 -20.27
N SER A 59 40.99 -16.72 -20.27
CA SER A 59 40.01 -15.79 -19.67
C SER A 59 38.59 -16.08 -20.15
N VAL A 60 37.63 -16.09 -19.23
CA VAL A 60 36.21 -16.28 -19.54
C VAL A 60 35.59 -14.92 -19.83
N LEU A 61 35.01 -14.75 -21.02
CA LEU A 61 34.47 -13.48 -21.51
C LEU A 61 32.94 -13.47 -21.61
N ALA A 62 32.34 -14.64 -21.85
CA ALA A 62 30.89 -14.83 -21.91
C ALA A 62 30.49 -16.11 -21.18
N LEU A 63 29.28 -16.14 -20.62
CA LEU A 63 28.71 -17.29 -19.92
C LEU A 63 27.22 -17.43 -20.26
N VAL A 64 26.74 -18.66 -20.36
CA VAL A 64 25.30 -18.97 -20.27
C VAL A 64 25.08 -20.32 -19.58
N VAL A 65 23.99 -20.44 -18.82
CA VAL A 65 23.62 -21.63 -18.07
C VAL A 65 22.38 -22.26 -18.71
N ASP A 66 22.45 -23.55 -18.96
CA ASP A 66 21.41 -24.41 -19.53
C ASP A 66 20.88 -25.39 -18.45
N GLU A 67 19.87 -26.21 -18.76
CA GLU A 67 19.27 -27.14 -17.79
C GLU A 67 20.25 -28.21 -17.28
N ASP A 68 21.28 -28.57 -18.07
CA ASP A 68 22.29 -29.60 -17.73
C ASP A 68 23.76 -29.10 -17.71
N CYS A 69 24.08 -27.96 -18.35
CA CYS A 69 25.46 -27.50 -18.58
C CYS A 69 25.69 -26.00 -18.32
N VAL A 70 26.94 -25.61 -18.04
CA VAL A 70 27.43 -24.22 -18.15
C VAL A 70 28.30 -24.10 -19.38
N PHE A 71 27.95 -23.19 -20.28
CA PHE A 71 28.74 -22.82 -21.46
C PHE A 71 29.56 -21.57 -21.18
N ALA A 72 30.84 -21.58 -21.53
CA ALA A 72 31.73 -20.43 -21.44
C ALA A 72 32.38 -20.09 -22.79
N GLY A 73 32.30 -18.82 -23.17
CA GLY A 73 33.01 -18.24 -24.30
C GLY A 73 34.38 -17.76 -23.83
N LEU A 74 35.44 -18.31 -24.40
CA LEU A 74 36.81 -18.01 -23.98
C LEU A 74 37.47 -16.95 -24.87
N GLN A 75 38.33 -16.16 -24.22
CA GLN A 75 39.29 -15.30 -24.92
C GLN A 75 40.07 -16.12 -25.93
N GLY A 76 40.16 -15.62 -27.16
CA GLY A 76 40.83 -16.32 -28.25
C GLY A 76 40.03 -17.45 -28.91
N GLY A 77 38.73 -17.64 -28.67
CA GLY A 77 37.80 -18.20 -29.67
C GLY A 77 37.25 -19.62 -29.47
N ASP A 78 37.49 -20.22 -28.30
CA ASP A 78 36.97 -21.54 -27.96
C ASP A 78 35.66 -21.41 -27.15
N ILE A 79 34.68 -22.27 -27.41
CA ILE A 79 33.54 -22.49 -26.51
C ILE A 79 33.78 -23.80 -25.77
N VAL A 80 33.65 -23.76 -24.45
CA VAL A 80 33.75 -24.93 -23.56
C VAL A 80 32.46 -25.12 -22.77
N ALA A 81 32.12 -26.37 -22.44
CA ALA A 81 30.97 -26.69 -21.61
C ALA A 81 31.32 -27.68 -20.51
N TRP A 82 30.86 -27.41 -19.29
CA TRP A 82 30.94 -28.34 -18.15
C TRP A 82 29.54 -28.76 -17.72
N SER A 83 29.35 -30.04 -17.38
CA SER A 83 28.06 -30.51 -16.85
C SER A 83 27.87 -30.04 -15.41
N LEU A 84 26.64 -29.68 -15.06
CA LEU A 84 26.25 -29.26 -13.72
C LEU A 84 26.04 -30.43 -12.74
N GLU A 85 26.10 -31.68 -13.21
CA GLU A 85 25.96 -32.89 -12.37
C GLU A 85 27.29 -33.33 -11.73
N ASN A 86 28.38 -33.34 -12.50
CA ASN A 86 29.71 -33.80 -12.07
C ASN A 86 30.83 -32.77 -12.22
N TYR A 87 30.59 -31.64 -12.89
CA TYR A 87 31.58 -30.59 -13.21
C TYR A 87 32.71 -31.04 -14.14
N ASP A 88 32.58 -32.20 -14.81
CA ASP A 88 33.50 -32.62 -15.86
C ASP A 88 33.31 -31.80 -17.15
N LEU A 89 34.39 -31.64 -17.91
CA LEU A 89 34.40 -30.98 -19.22
C LEU A 89 33.71 -31.87 -20.27
N VAL A 90 32.53 -31.47 -20.74
CA VAL A 90 31.72 -32.17 -21.74
C VAL A 90 32.14 -31.78 -23.16
N LEU A 91 32.42 -30.49 -23.37
CA LEU A 91 32.67 -29.93 -24.70
C LEU A 91 33.87 -28.98 -24.71
N SER A 92 34.63 -29.02 -25.81
CA SER A 92 35.55 -27.96 -26.20
C SER A 92 35.58 -27.87 -27.72
N VAL A 93 35.09 -26.76 -28.28
CA VAL A 93 34.91 -26.55 -29.72
C VAL A 93 35.50 -25.20 -30.13
N ARG A 94 36.24 -25.21 -31.26
CA ARG A 94 36.78 -24.00 -31.87
C ARG A 94 35.67 -23.24 -32.61
N ALA A 95 35.01 -22.33 -31.92
CA ALA A 95 33.84 -21.63 -32.42
C ALA A 95 34.19 -20.45 -33.34
N HIS A 96 35.19 -19.65 -32.97
CA HIS A 96 35.55 -18.40 -33.64
C HIS A 96 37.07 -18.35 -33.95
N GLN A 97 37.47 -17.49 -34.88
CA GLN A 97 38.89 -17.21 -35.16
C GLN A 97 39.51 -16.38 -34.04
N GLU A 98 38.78 -15.38 -33.53
CA GLU A 98 39.15 -14.54 -32.39
C GLU A 98 38.25 -14.82 -31.18
N SER A 99 38.40 -14.05 -30.10
CA SER A 99 37.63 -14.20 -28.84
C SER A 99 36.12 -14.33 -29.06
N VAL A 100 35.50 -15.25 -28.30
CA VAL A 100 34.03 -15.25 -28.11
C VAL A 100 33.69 -14.12 -27.16
N LEU A 101 32.71 -13.29 -27.49
CA LEU A 101 32.38 -12.05 -26.75
C LEU A 101 31.04 -12.10 -26.04
N ASP A 102 30.04 -12.78 -26.61
CA ASP A 102 28.74 -13.02 -25.98
C ASP A 102 28.21 -14.43 -26.31
N LEU A 103 27.39 -14.97 -25.41
CA LEU A 103 26.70 -16.26 -25.53
C LEU A 103 25.22 -16.09 -25.13
N HIS A 104 24.31 -16.49 -26.02
CA HIS A 104 22.88 -16.40 -25.79
C HIS A 104 22.21 -17.74 -26.06
N LEU A 105 21.40 -18.22 -25.12
CA LEU A 105 20.61 -19.45 -25.24
C LEU A 105 19.17 -19.07 -25.61
N SER A 106 18.51 -19.85 -26.47
CA SER A 106 17.09 -19.67 -26.79
C SER A 106 16.16 -20.04 -25.62
N GLU A 107 14.94 -19.48 -25.60
CA GLU A 107 13.93 -19.77 -24.57
C GLU A 107 13.50 -21.25 -24.49
N ASP A 108 13.81 -22.04 -25.51
CA ASP A 108 13.55 -23.49 -25.60
C ASP A 108 14.79 -24.36 -25.35
N GLY A 109 15.96 -23.76 -25.05
CA GLY A 109 17.22 -24.47 -24.79
C GLY A 109 17.88 -25.12 -26.02
N ASP A 110 17.23 -25.16 -27.17
CA ASP A 110 17.69 -25.94 -28.34
C ASP A 110 18.80 -25.27 -29.17
N LEU A 111 18.96 -23.94 -29.05
CA LEU A 111 19.89 -23.15 -29.85
C LEU A 111 20.80 -22.28 -28.97
N LEU A 112 22.12 -22.47 -29.13
CA LEU A 112 23.14 -21.60 -28.59
C LEU A 112 23.65 -20.66 -29.69
N PHE A 113 23.65 -19.36 -29.42
CA PHE A 113 24.19 -18.31 -30.28
C PHE A 113 25.50 -17.81 -29.68
N SER A 114 26.53 -17.62 -30.51
CA SER A 114 27.82 -17.05 -30.09
C SER A 114 28.27 -15.93 -31.01
N SER A 115 28.71 -14.81 -30.44
CA SER A 115 29.37 -13.72 -31.19
C SER A 115 30.87 -13.71 -30.91
N GLY A 116 31.65 -13.16 -31.85
CA GLY A 116 33.09 -13.03 -31.67
C GLY A 116 33.69 -11.75 -32.26
N GLY A 117 34.97 -11.53 -31.92
CA GLY A 117 35.77 -10.44 -32.49
C GLY A 117 36.01 -10.58 -34.01
N ASP A 118 35.85 -11.79 -34.54
CA ASP A 118 35.95 -12.10 -35.97
C ASP A 118 34.74 -11.61 -36.81
N SER A 119 33.89 -10.75 -36.25
CA SER A 119 32.67 -10.20 -36.90
C SER A 119 31.65 -11.26 -37.37
N VAL A 120 31.66 -12.45 -36.77
CA VAL A 120 30.71 -13.55 -37.05
C VAL A 120 29.74 -13.75 -35.88
N VAL A 121 28.50 -14.15 -36.19
CA VAL A 121 27.60 -14.81 -35.23
C VAL A 121 27.40 -16.26 -35.67
N ASN A 122 27.79 -17.22 -34.84
CA ASN A 122 27.55 -18.64 -35.08
C ASN A 122 26.31 -19.10 -34.31
N VAL A 123 25.60 -20.10 -34.85
CA VAL A 123 24.43 -20.73 -34.21
C VAL A 123 24.66 -22.24 -34.14
N TRP A 124 24.49 -22.80 -32.95
CA TRP A 124 24.84 -24.18 -32.61
C TRP A 124 23.62 -24.93 -32.07
N SER A 125 23.52 -26.21 -32.40
CA SER A 125 22.59 -27.15 -31.74
C SER A 125 23.13 -27.47 -30.35
N THR A 126 22.36 -27.25 -29.28
CA THR A 126 22.80 -27.64 -27.91
C THR A 126 22.81 -29.16 -27.72
N ARG A 127 22.00 -29.90 -28.49
CA ARG A 127 21.89 -31.37 -28.38
C ARG A 127 22.98 -32.14 -29.13
N THR A 128 23.55 -31.56 -30.19
CA THR A 128 24.57 -32.21 -31.04
C THR A 128 25.89 -31.46 -31.12
N PHE A 129 25.94 -30.20 -30.66
CA PHE A 129 27.07 -29.27 -30.76
C PHE A 129 27.59 -29.02 -32.19
N GLU A 130 26.79 -29.37 -33.20
CA GLU A 130 27.03 -29.03 -34.60
C GLU A 130 26.65 -27.57 -34.86
N ARG A 131 27.48 -26.87 -35.65
CA ARG A 131 27.14 -25.52 -36.13
C ARG A 131 26.02 -25.64 -37.17
N LEU A 132 24.88 -25.04 -36.87
CA LEU A 132 23.72 -24.96 -37.77
C LEU A 132 23.86 -23.79 -38.75
N TYR A 133 24.33 -22.62 -38.27
CA TYR A 133 24.49 -21.42 -39.09
C TYR A 133 25.78 -20.64 -38.77
N SER A 134 26.32 -19.95 -39.78
CA SER A 134 27.39 -18.95 -39.66
C SER A 134 26.93 -17.66 -40.33
N ILE A 135 26.68 -16.61 -39.55
CA ILE A 135 26.07 -15.35 -40.02
C ILE A 135 27.14 -14.26 -40.06
N HIS A 136 27.42 -13.74 -41.25
CA HIS A 136 28.43 -12.69 -41.46
C HIS A 136 27.78 -11.33 -41.72
N SER A 137 28.31 -10.23 -41.17
CA SER A 137 27.89 -8.89 -41.59
C SER A 137 28.30 -8.60 -43.03
N HIS A 138 27.55 -7.78 -43.77
CA HIS A 138 28.01 -7.20 -45.03
C HIS A 138 29.00 -6.04 -44.85
N HIS A 139 29.01 -5.41 -43.68
CA HIS A 139 29.78 -4.20 -43.39
C HIS A 139 31.01 -4.54 -42.57
N ASP A 140 31.94 -3.59 -42.49
CA ASP A 140 33.00 -3.63 -41.47
C ASP A 140 32.38 -3.20 -40.14
N VAL A 141 32.36 -4.11 -39.17
CA VAL A 141 31.63 -3.96 -37.90
C VAL A 141 32.52 -3.96 -36.67
N GLY A 142 33.74 -4.48 -36.80
CA GLY A 142 34.62 -4.78 -35.69
C GLY A 142 34.06 -5.88 -34.80
N ASP A 143 34.31 -5.76 -33.50
CA ASP A 143 33.82 -6.68 -32.47
C ASP A 143 32.28 -6.72 -32.41
N LEU A 144 31.71 -7.92 -32.20
CA LEU A 144 30.29 -8.12 -31.92
C LEU A 144 30.09 -8.42 -30.43
N PHE A 145 29.89 -7.37 -29.63
CA PHE A 145 29.85 -7.44 -28.17
C PHE A 145 28.57 -8.05 -27.57
N ALA A 146 27.47 -8.11 -28.33
CA ALA A 146 26.20 -8.61 -27.81
C ALA A 146 25.34 -9.30 -28.88
N VAL A 147 24.59 -10.33 -28.49
CA VAL A 147 23.65 -11.07 -29.34
C VAL A 147 22.35 -11.40 -28.57
N ALA A 148 21.20 -11.23 -29.23
CA ALA A 148 19.89 -11.57 -28.70
C ALA A 148 19.01 -12.22 -29.76
N TYR A 149 18.25 -13.25 -29.39
CA TYR A 149 17.36 -13.97 -30.30
C TYR A 149 15.89 -13.71 -29.98
N SER A 150 15.07 -13.49 -31.01
CA SER A 150 13.60 -13.47 -30.94
C SER A 150 13.04 -14.81 -31.42
N PRO A 151 12.45 -15.64 -30.53
CA PRO A 151 11.80 -16.89 -30.95
C PRO A 151 10.52 -16.68 -31.76
N SER A 152 9.80 -15.56 -31.61
CA SER A 152 8.56 -15.31 -32.34
C SER A 152 8.78 -14.86 -33.79
N LEU A 153 9.78 -14.01 -34.02
CA LEU A 153 10.21 -13.59 -35.37
C LEU A 153 11.23 -14.55 -35.98
N LYS A 154 11.83 -15.43 -35.16
CA LYS A 154 12.97 -16.28 -35.50
C LYS A 154 14.14 -15.46 -36.08
N THR A 155 14.40 -14.33 -35.43
CA THR A 155 15.35 -13.31 -35.87
C THR A 155 16.42 -13.08 -34.81
N VAL A 156 17.68 -13.14 -35.23
CA VAL A 156 18.85 -12.81 -34.42
C VAL A 156 19.12 -11.31 -34.56
N TYR A 157 19.42 -10.65 -33.44
CA TYR A 157 19.87 -9.27 -33.35
C TYR A 157 21.28 -9.25 -32.75
N CYS A 158 22.18 -8.41 -33.27
CA CYS A 158 23.52 -8.23 -32.68
C CYS A 158 23.94 -6.76 -32.59
N GLY A 159 24.80 -6.47 -31.61
CA GLY A 159 25.35 -5.16 -31.31
C GLY A 159 26.84 -5.10 -31.64
N ALA A 160 27.27 -4.06 -32.33
CA ALA A 160 28.61 -3.95 -32.91
C ALA A 160 29.45 -2.80 -32.35
N GLN A 161 30.77 -2.96 -32.42
CA GLN A 161 31.78 -1.93 -32.14
C GLN A 161 31.61 -0.70 -33.05
N ASN A 162 31.16 -0.88 -34.30
CA ASN A 162 30.83 0.24 -35.20
C ASN A 162 29.52 1.00 -34.82
N THR A 163 28.99 0.79 -33.62
CA THR A 163 27.77 1.42 -33.05
C THR A 163 26.44 1.02 -33.69
N SER A 164 26.45 0.05 -34.62
CA SER A 164 25.23 -0.44 -35.27
C SER A 164 24.55 -1.59 -34.52
N ILE A 165 23.25 -1.73 -34.74
CA ILE A 165 22.47 -2.95 -34.46
C ILE A 165 22.12 -3.59 -35.80
N GLN A 166 22.30 -4.90 -35.95
CA GLN A 166 22.00 -5.64 -37.19
C GLN A 166 21.06 -6.82 -36.91
N TRP A 167 20.25 -7.25 -37.90
CA TRP A 167 19.30 -8.35 -37.72
C TRP A 167 19.17 -9.33 -38.91
N CYS A 168 18.94 -10.61 -38.61
CA CYS A 168 18.83 -11.68 -39.61
C CYS A 168 17.78 -12.72 -39.19
N SER A 169 16.77 -12.98 -40.03
CA SER A 169 15.80 -14.06 -39.78
C SER A 169 16.32 -15.41 -40.29
N LEU A 170 16.32 -16.40 -39.41
CA LEU A 170 16.73 -17.79 -39.71
C LEU A 170 15.76 -18.51 -40.66
N THR A 171 14.55 -17.95 -40.87
CA THR A 171 13.52 -18.56 -41.73
C THR A 171 13.76 -18.37 -43.23
N GLN A 172 14.58 -17.40 -43.63
CA GLN A 172 14.73 -17.02 -45.04
C GLN A 172 15.78 -17.87 -45.77
N THR A 173 15.40 -19.09 -46.12
CA THR A 173 16.16 -19.99 -47.02
C THR A 173 16.39 -19.44 -48.43
N GLY A 174 15.76 -18.31 -48.80
CA GLY A 174 15.83 -17.66 -50.11
C GLY A 174 17.18 -17.06 -50.52
N ALA A 175 18.23 -17.16 -49.69
CA ALA A 175 19.59 -16.72 -49.99
C ALA A 175 20.59 -17.90 -50.14
N ALA A 176 20.12 -19.10 -50.47
CA ALA A 176 20.93 -20.31 -50.67
C ALA A 176 21.82 -20.28 -51.95
N SER A 177 22.64 -19.24 -52.12
CA SER A 177 23.82 -19.24 -53.00
C SER A 177 24.72 -18.04 -52.72
N THR A 178 25.84 -18.24 -52.02
CA THR A 178 27.16 -17.73 -52.43
C THR A 178 28.31 -18.23 -51.53
N GLN A 179 28.79 -19.45 -51.78
CA GLN A 179 30.19 -19.83 -51.43
C GLN A 179 31.24 -19.02 -52.24
N GLN A 180 30.80 -18.06 -53.05
CA GLN A 180 31.63 -17.24 -53.94
C GLN A 180 31.46 -15.72 -53.72
N SER A 181 30.76 -15.28 -52.66
CA SER A 181 30.58 -13.84 -52.40
C SER A 181 31.89 -13.15 -52.03
N ALA A 182 32.11 -11.96 -52.60
CA ALA A 182 33.22 -11.08 -52.22
C ALA A 182 33.07 -10.48 -50.80
N ALA A 183 31.95 -10.71 -50.11
CA ALA A 183 31.74 -10.26 -48.73
C ALA A 183 32.49 -11.12 -47.68
N HIS A 184 32.97 -12.32 -48.06
CA HIS A 184 33.70 -13.23 -47.17
C HIS A 184 34.95 -12.56 -46.60
N ILE A 185 35.18 -12.70 -45.29
CA ILE A 185 36.17 -11.89 -44.55
C ILE A 185 37.58 -12.03 -45.14
N SER A 186 38.03 -13.26 -45.38
CA SER A 186 39.33 -13.56 -46.01
C SER A 186 39.47 -13.08 -47.48
N ARG A 187 38.44 -12.47 -48.07
CA ARG A 187 38.45 -11.85 -49.42
C ARG A 187 38.15 -10.35 -49.42
N ARG A 188 37.83 -9.74 -48.27
CA ARG A 188 37.75 -8.28 -48.16
C ARG A 188 39.10 -7.65 -48.41
N THR A 189 39.13 -6.53 -49.12
CA THR A 189 40.35 -5.71 -49.31
C THR A 189 40.30 -4.51 -48.37
N HIS A 190 41.08 -4.55 -47.29
CA HIS A 190 41.20 -3.44 -46.35
C HIS A 190 42.01 -2.33 -47.00
N ARG A 191 41.40 -1.14 -47.18
CA ARG A 191 41.96 -0.04 -47.99
C ARG A 191 43.35 0.44 -47.55
N PHE A 192 43.75 0.16 -46.30
CA PHE A 192 45.02 0.54 -45.71
C PHE A 192 46.04 -0.62 -45.54
N PHE A 193 45.60 -1.89 -45.56
CA PHE A 193 46.51 -3.04 -45.40
C PHE A 193 46.72 -3.84 -46.69
N ASP A 194 45.74 -3.84 -47.61
CA ASP A 194 45.88 -4.38 -48.97
C ASP A 194 46.22 -3.30 -50.01
N SER A 195 46.61 -2.10 -49.56
CA SER A 195 47.16 -1.09 -50.44
C SER A 195 48.46 -1.60 -51.04
N LYS A 196 48.54 -1.65 -52.38
CA LYS A 196 49.79 -1.96 -53.09
C LYS A 196 50.89 -0.99 -52.66
N GLY A 197 52.07 -1.52 -52.37
CA GLY A 197 53.26 -0.70 -52.14
C GLY A 197 53.70 0.05 -53.41
N PRO A 198 54.72 0.92 -53.33
CA PRO A 198 55.25 1.66 -54.48
C PRO A 198 55.62 0.75 -55.67
N ASP A 199 56.09 -0.47 -55.38
CA ASP A 199 56.49 -1.47 -56.37
C ASP A 199 55.32 -2.34 -56.90
N GLY A 200 54.07 -2.00 -56.55
CA GLY A 200 52.86 -2.69 -57.01
C GLY A 200 52.55 -4.03 -56.35
N THR A 201 53.43 -4.52 -55.47
CA THR A 201 53.27 -5.74 -54.67
C THR A 201 52.36 -5.54 -53.46
N CYS A 202 51.83 -6.64 -52.94
CA CYS A 202 51.02 -6.71 -51.71
C CYS A 202 51.64 -7.78 -50.79
N ALA A 203 51.45 -7.66 -49.48
CA ALA A 203 51.95 -8.66 -48.53
C ALA A 203 51.24 -10.02 -48.75
N PRO A 204 51.96 -11.15 -48.63
CA PRO A 204 51.32 -12.47 -48.68
C PRO A 204 50.40 -12.64 -47.46
N ARG A 205 49.12 -12.95 -47.71
CA ARG A 205 48.17 -13.32 -46.66
C ARG A 205 48.53 -14.70 -46.10
N ALA A 206 48.39 -14.88 -44.78
CA ALA A 206 48.44 -16.20 -44.18
C ALA A 206 47.19 -17.00 -44.57
N ASP A 207 47.33 -18.30 -44.84
CA ASP A 207 46.20 -19.18 -45.09
C ASP A 207 45.37 -19.35 -43.81
N CYS A 208 44.12 -18.90 -43.85
CA CYS A 208 43.19 -19.03 -42.73
C CYS A 208 42.83 -20.51 -42.50
N GLN A 209 43.14 -21.04 -41.32
CA GLN A 209 42.57 -22.32 -40.87
C GLN A 209 41.04 -22.19 -40.74
N SER A 210 40.29 -23.22 -41.16
CA SER A 210 38.83 -23.20 -41.00
C SER A 210 38.44 -23.44 -39.54
N CYS A 211 37.56 -22.59 -39.02
CA CYS A 211 36.96 -22.79 -37.69
C CYS A 211 35.65 -23.58 -37.85
N ALA A 212 35.68 -24.82 -37.34
CA ALA A 212 34.60 -25.81 -37.34
C ALA A 212 33.89 -25.98 -38.70
N ASP A 213 34.26 -26.98 -39.49
CA ASP A 213 33.58 -27.23 -40.78
C ASP A 213 32.11 -27.67 -40.56
N GLY A 214 31.15 -26.89 -41.07
CA GLY A 214 29.71 -27.18 -40.91
C GLY A 214 28.80 -25.94 -40.97
N GLY A 215 27.49 -26.18 -41.11
CA GLY A 215 26.43 -25.16 -41.05
C GLY A 215 26.14 -24.40 -42.35
N GLN A 216 24.94 -23.82 -42.42
CA GLN A 216 24.51 -22.95 -43.52
C GLN A 216 25.06 -21.53 -43.31
N MET A 217 25.84 -21.04 -44.27
CA MET A 217 26.32 -19.66 -44.26
C MET A 217 25.17 -18.70 -44.61
N LEU A 218 24.93 -17.72 -43.74
CA LEU A 218 23.98 -16.62 -43.90
C LEU A 218 24.73 -15.29 -43.93
N THR A 219 24.04 -14.22 -44.31
CA THR A 219 24.61 -12.86 -44.31
C THR A 219 23.53 -11.86 -43.90
N PHE A 220 23.84 -10.91 -43.02
CA PHE A 220 22.95 -9.80 -42.70
C PHE A 220 22.65 -9.01 -43.99
N LYS A 221 21.37 -8.80 -44.34
CA LYS A 221 21.02 -8.05 -45.56
C LYS A 221 21.52 -6.61 -45.45
N ARG A 222 21.82 -5.98 -46.59
CA ARG A 222 22.28 -4.58 -46.64
C ARG A 222 21.31 -3.60 -45.98
N ASP A 223 20.02 -3.91 -45.97
CA ASP A 223 18.98 -3.03 -45.42
C ASP A 223 18.60 -3.39 -43.97
N HIS A 224 19.16 -4.46 -43.40
CA HIS A 224 18.87 -4.94 -42.04
C HIS A 224 19.93 -4.50 -41.00
N HIS A 225 20.28 -3.22 -41.04
CA HIS A 225 21.15 -2.63 -40.03
C HIS A 225 20.77 -1.18 -39.74
N ASN A 226 20.96 -0.77 -38.50
CA ASN A 226 20.75 0.59 -38.03
C ASN A 226 22.10 1.19 -37.63
N LEU A 227 22.73 1.96 -38.52
CA LEU A 227 23.97 2.68 -38.24
C LEU A 227 23.71 3.76 -37.18
N PHE A 228 24.67 3.95 -36.26
CA PHE A 228 24.56 4.93 -35.18
C PHE A 228 23.31 4.74 -34.30
N ALA A 229 22.90 3.48 -34.09
CA ALA A 229 21.88 3.13 -33.11
C ALA A 229 22.27 3.60 -31.69
N HIS A 230 23.58 3.62 -31.41
CA HIS A 230 24.19 4.32 -30.28
C HIS A 230 25.34 5.23 -30.76
N HIS A 231 25.87 6.06 -29.86
CA HIS A 231 27.08 6.86 -30.09
C HIS A 231 28.32 6.23 -29.42
N GLY A 232 28.26 4.94 -29.11
CA GLY A 232 29.31 4.14 -28.48
C GLY A 232 29.05 2.65 -28.70
N TYR A 233 29.98 1.79 -28.26
CA TYR A 233 29.89 0.35 -28.45
C TYR A 233 28.66 -0.24 -27.73
N VAL A 234 27.90 -1.10 -28.41
CA VAL A 234 26.68 -1.73 -27.86
C VAL A 234 27.08 -2.96 -27.04
N TYR A 235 27.37 -2.75 -25.77
CA TYR A 235 27.91 -3.78 -24.87
C TYR A 235 26.90 -4.84 -24.43
N THR A 236 25.60 -4.54 -24.41
CA THR A 236 24.60 -5.47 -23.85
C THR A 236 23.25 -5.36 -24.54
N MET A 237 22.61 -6.50 -24.75
CA MET A 237 21.30 -6.60 -25.41
C MET A 237 20.43 -7.63 -24.69
N LYS A 238 19.18 -7.29 -24.38
CA LYS A 238 18.21 -8.19 -23.73
C LYS A 238 16.84 -8.07 -24.37
N LEU A 239 16.22 -9.19 -24.70
CA LEU A 239 14.84 -9.23 -25.17
C LEU A 239 13.89 -9.36 -23.98
N VAL A 240 12.78 -8.62 -23.99
CA VAL A 240 11.75 -8.63 -22.95
C VAL A 240 10.37 -8.73 -23.59
N ARG A 241 9.53 -9.64 -23.09
CA ARG A 241 8.13 -9.83 -23.51
C ARG A 241 7.17 -9.04 -22.62
N GLY A 242 6.12 -8.48 -23.20
CA GLY A 242 4.97 -7.96 -22.45
C GLY A 242 5.23 -6.71 -21.62
N LEU A 243 6.26 -5.94 -21.97
CA LEU A 243 6.64 -4.70 -21.26
C LEU A 243 5.58 -3.57 -21.41
N LEU A 244 4.70 -3.67 -22.41
CA LEU A 244 3.63 -2.71 -22.65
C LEU A 244 2.28 -3.32 -22.23
N GLU A 245 1.61 -2.73 -21.24
CA GLU A 245 0.29 -3.22 -20.76
C GLU A 245 -0.79 -3.21 -21.86
N SER A 246 -0.64 -2.36 -22.89
CA SER A 246 -1.50 -2.36 -24.09
C SER A 246 -1.36 -3.61 -24.97
N SER A 247 -0.20 -4.28 -24.90
CA SER A 247 0.25 -5.29 -25.85
C SER A 247 1.09 -6.36 -25.13
N PRO A 248 0.50 -7.24 -24.30
CA PRO A 248 1.25 -8.18 -23.45
C PRO A 248 2.07 -9.23 -24.22
N ASN A 249 1.86 -9.36 -25.54
CA ASN A 249 2.67 -10.23 -26.40
C ASN A 249 3.83 -9.49 -27.11
N ASP A 250 3.88 -8.16 -27.08
CA ASP A 250 4.91 -7.39 -27.79
C ASP A 250 6.29 -7.72 -27.22
N GLU A 251 7.26 -7.88 -28.13
CA GLU A 251 8.68 -8.00 -27.79
C GLU A 251 9.34 -6.62 -27.86
N VAL A 252 10.05 -6.26 -26.79
CA VAL A 252 10.88 -5.07 -26.70
C VAL A 252 12.33 -5.51 -26.52
N LEU A 253 13.18 -5.11 -27.46
CA LEU A 253 14.62 -5.26 -27.38
C LEU A 253 15.19 -4.08 -26.59
N LEU A 254 15.94 -4.37 -25.54
CA LEU A 254 16.70 -3.41 -24.75
C LEU A 254 18.15 -3.44 -25.22
N THR A 255 18.76 -2.27 -25.45
CA THR A 255 20.19 -2.16 -25.77
C THR A 255 20.88 -1.13 -24.89
N GLY A 256 21.96 -1.55 -24.21
CA GLY A 256 22.85 -0.71 -23.42
C GLY A 256 24.20 -0.54 -24.10
N ALA A 257 24.83 0.63 -23.95
CA ALA A 257 26.04 0.97 -24.68
C ALA A 257 26.94 1.97 -23.96
N GLY A 258 28.14 2.15 -24.53
CA GLY A 258 29.12 3.17 -24.14
C GLY A 258 28.67 4.62 -24.29
N ASP A 259 27.50 4.91 -24.89
CA ASP A 259 26.90 6.26 -24.88
C ASP A 259 26.11 6.58 -23.60
N GLY A 260 26.09 5.66 -22.61
CA GLY A 260 25.39 5.82 -21.34
C GLY A 260 23.86 5.68 -21.44
N VAL A 261 23.32 5.46 -22.63
CA VAL A 261 21.87 5.39 -22.88
C VAL A 261 21.43 3.94 -22.99
N VAL A 262 20.38 3.55 -22.27
CA VAL A 262 19.59 2.35 -22.59
C VAL A 262 18.47 2.74 -23.54
N LYS A 263 18.35 2.03 -24.66
CA LYS A 263 17.30 2.26 -25.67
C LYS A 263 16.32 1.09 -25.71
N LEU A 264 15.02 1.42 -25.74
CA LEU A 264 13.93 0.46 -25.86
C LEU A 264 13.46 0.43 -27.32
N TRP A 265 13.47 -0.73 -27.97
CA TRP A 265 13.04 -0.89 -29.36
C TRP A 265 11.89 -1.90 -29.46
N ARG A 266 10.72 -1.48 -29.94
CA ARG A 266 9.61 -2.40 -30.26
C ARG A 266 9.94 -3.20 -31.52
N LEU A 267 9.68 -4.50 -31.48
CA LEU A 267 9.71 -5.38 -32.65
C LEU A 267 8.27 -5.57 -33.18
N GLU A 268 8.02 -5.35 -34.47
CA GLU A 268 6.69 -5.56 -35.05
C GLU A 268 6.39 -7.06 -35.22
N GLN A 269 5.29 -7.53 -34.62
CA GLN A 269 4.84 -8.91 -34.82
C GLN A 269 4.42 -9.19 -36.27
N GLY A 270 4.74 -10.40 -36.74
CA GLY A 270 4.29 -10.91 -38.04
C GLY A 270 5.13 -10.52 -39.26
N LYS A 271 6.21 -9.73 -39.10
CA LYS A 271 7.17 -9.42 -40.18
C LYS A 271 8.62 -9.55 -39.67
N ALA A 272 9.29 -10.65 -40.01
CA ALA A 272 10.62 -10.97 -39.50
C ALA A 272 11.77 -10.03 -39.97
N ASP A 273 11.48 -9.08 -40.88
CA ASP A 273 12.45 -8.15 -41.48
C ASP A 273 12.25 -6.67 -41.05
N THR A 274 11.19 -6.33 -40.30
CA THR A 274 10.92 -4.91 -39.96
C THR A 274 12.01 -4.30 -39.07
N THR A 275 12.45 -3.08 -39.40
CA THR A 275 13.37 -2.28 -38.59
C THR A 275 12.84 -2.05 -37.16
N PRO A 276 13.63 -2.33 -36.10
CA PRO A 276 13.23 -2.06 -34.72
C PRO A 276 12.86 -0.59 -34.47
N ALA A 277 11.68 -0.35 -33.90
CA ALA A 277 11.14 0.99 -33.70
C ALA A 277 11.44 1.52 -32.30
N LEU A 278 12.19 2.63 -32.20
CA LEU A 278 12.58 3.23 -30.91
C LEU A 278 11.36 3.74 -30.12
N LEU A 279 11.19 3.25 -28.90
CA LEU A 279 10.16 3.68 -27.94
C LEU A 279 10.67 4.77 -26.98
N ALA A 280 11.82 4.54 -26.34
CA ALA A 280 12.31 5.37 -25.25
C ALA A 280 13.85 5.37 -25.15
N ARG A 281 14.39 6.35 -24.42
CA ARG A 281 15.82 6.53 -24.12
C ARG A 281 16.00 6.85 -22.64
N LEU A 282 16.65 5.97 -21.90
CA LEU A 282 16.96 6.13 -20.47
C LEU A 282 18.44 6.53 -20.34
N HIS A 283 18.70 7.75 -19.88
CA HIS A 283 20.04 8.34 -19.91
C HIS A 283 20.70 8.21 -18.54
N ASN A 284 21.81 7.47 -18.48
CA ASN A 284 22.66 7.35 -17.30
C ASN A 284 23.82 8.36 -17.40
N THR A 285 24.54 8.60 -16.30
CA THR A 285 25.71 9.48 -16.28
C THR A 285 26.97 8.84 -16.87
N ASP A 286 27.01 7.51 -16.91
CA ASP A 286 28.19 6.71 -17.19
C ASP A 286 27.82 5.58 -18.19
N PRO A 287 28.77 5.07 -19.00
CA PRO A 287 28.60 3.90 -19.86
C PRO A 287 27.82 2.73 -19.24
N VAL A 288 26.86 2.18 -19.99
CA VAL A 288 26.08 1.00 -19.58
C VAL A 288 26.78 -0.26 -20.09
N LEU A 289 27.20 -1.12 -19.18
CA LEU A 289 27.92 -2.36 -19.48
C LEU A 289 26.99 -3.58 -19.46
N SER A 290 26.04 -3.62 -18.53
CA SER A 290 25.12 -4.76 -18.33
C SER A 290 23.70 -4.30 -18.01
N VAL A 291 22.69 -5.08 -18.41
CA VAL A 291 21.26 -4.82 -18.09
C VAL A 291 20.49 -6.08 -17.72
N ALA A 292 19.64 -5.98 -16.70
CA ALA A 292 18.67 -7.02 -16.33
C ALA A 292 17.32 -6.41 -15.91
N VAL A 293 16.25 -7.21 -15.93
CA VAL A 293 14.87 -6.74 -15.73
C VAL A 293 14.11 -7.65 -14.75
N ASP A 294 13.35 -7.04 -13.84
CA ASP A 294 12.41 -7.71 -12.94
C ASP A 294 11.08 -6.96 -12.94
N GLY A 295 10.02 -7.57 -13.47
CA GLY A 295 8.73 -6.91 -13.68
C GLY A 295 8.87 -5.63 -14.51
N SER A 296 8.50 -4.48 -13.95
CA SER A 296 8.69 -3.17 -14.57
C SER A 296 9.92 -2.39 -14.04
N PHE A 297 10.88 -3.06 -13.38
CA PHE A 297 12.17 -2.47 -13.02
C PHE A 297 13.29 -2.95 -13.95
N LEU A 298 14.05 -1.99 -14.47
CA LEU A 298 15.30 -2.21 -15.20
C LEU A 298 16.49 -1.86 -14.30
N TYR A 299 17.46 -2.76 -14.26
CA TYR A 299 18.71 -2.63 -13.53
C TYR A 299 19.83 -2.44 -14.55
N CYS A 300 20.56 -1.33 -14.45
CA CYS A 300 21.67 -0.96 -15.35
C CYS A 300 22.98 -0.99 -14.56
N GLY A 301 23.88 -1.91 -14.89
CA GLY A 301 25.26 -1.90 -14.42
C GLY A 301 26.09 -0.91 -15.23
N LEU A 302 26.68 0.08 -14.54
CA LEU A 302 27.48 1.12 -15.15
C LEU A 302 28.98 0.94 -14.89
N SER A 303 29.81 1.54 -15.74
CA SER A 303 31.20 1.84 -15.36
C SER A 303 31.23 2.79 -14.14
N GLY A 304 32.22 2.65 -13.27
CA GLY A 304 32.32 3.39 -12.01
C GLY A 304 31.46 2.84 -10.86
N GLY A 305 31.00 1.58 -10.93
CA GLY A 305 30.41 0.86 -9.79
C GLY A 305 29.00 1.28 -9.37
N ALA A 306 28.31 2.05 -10.20
CA ALA A 306 26.95 2.49 -9.96
C ALA A 306 25.92 1.55 -10.61
N LEU A 307 25.00 1.01 -9.81
CA LEU A 307 23.80 0.33 -10.28
C LEU A 307 22.64 1.34 -10.33
N ASN A 308 22.15 1.64 -11.53
CA ASN A 308 20.97 2.50 -11.72
C ASN A 308 19.71 1.63 -11.89
N ILE A 309 18.65 1.95 -11.14
CA ILE A 309 17.39 1.23 -11.16
C ILE A 309 16.31 2.17 -11.72
N TRP A 310 15.77 1.81 -12.88
CA TRP A 310 14.72 2.56 -13.59
C TRP A 310 13.37 1.85 -13.48
N ASN A 311 12.29 2.59 -13.37
CA ASN A 311 10.95 2.05 -13.58
C ASN A 311 10.54 2.28 -15.04
N LEU A 312 10.18 1.21 -15.73
CA LEU A 312 9.88 1.19 -17.15
C LEU A 312 8.49 1.75 -17.48
N ASP A 313 7.54 1.70 -16.53
CA ASP A 313 6.18 2.26 -16.72
C ASP A 313 6.18 3.80 -16.79
N SER A 314 7.07 4.43 -16.02
CA SER A 314 7.17 5.90 -15.85
C SER A 314 8.41 6.53 -16.49
N HIS A 315 9.33 5.68 -16.98
CA HIS A 315 10.67 6.05 -17.45
C HIS A 315 11.51 6.87 -16.42
N GLN A 316 11.22 6.76 -15.12
CA GLN A 316 11.95 7.49 -14.07
C GLN A 316 13.05 6.64 -13.42
N LEU A 317 14.14 7.29 -13.01
CA LEU A 317 15.15 6.69 -12.16
C LEU A 317 14.60 6.57 -10.72
N VAL A 318 14.53 5.34 -10.21
CA VAL A 318 14.00 5.00 -8.88
C VAL A 318 15.08 5.09 -7.81
N LYS A 319 16.28 4.60 -8.11
CA LYS A 319 17.44 4.62 -7.20
C LYS A 319 18.75 4.51 -7.97
N ARG A 320 19.80 5.17 -7.48
CA ARG A 320 21.21 4.90 -7.83
C ARG A 320 21.88 4.28 -6.61
N ILE A 321 22.59 3.17 -6.80
CA ILE A 321 23.36 2.49 -5.75
C ILE A 321 24.84 2.50 -6.16
N ALA A 322 25.65 3.32 -5.50
CA ALA A 322 27.11 3.32 -5.63
C ALA A 322 27.72 2.47 -4.51
N ALA A 323 27.52 1.15 -4.58
CA ALA A 323 27.98 0.19 -3.57
C ALA A 323 29.21 -0.64 -4.01
N HIS A 324 29.61 -0.53 -5.27
CA HIS A 324 30.80 -1.16 -5.83
C HIS A 324 31.89 -0.12 -6.11
N THR A 325 33.14 -0.56 -6.13
CA THR A 325 34.33 0.29 -6.40
C THR A 325 34.93 0.06 -7.79
N GLY A 326 34.40 -0.90 -8.55
CA GLY A 326 34.82 -1.24 -9.92
C GLY A 326 33.65 -1.30 -10.87
N ASP A 327 33.93 -1.46 -12.17
CA ASP A 327 32.93 -1.44 -13.24
C ASP A 327 31.97 -2.64 -13.17
N LEU A 328 30.66 -2.41 -13.35
CA LEU A 328 29.63 -3.45 -13.25
C LEU A 328 29.43 -4.20 -14.58
N TRP A 329 30.37 -5.08 -14.89
CA TRP A 329 30.31 -6.01 -16.02
C TRP A 329 29.15 -7.00 -15.95
N ALA A 330 28.70 -7.34 -14.74
CA ALA A 330 27.71 -8.37 -14.50
C ALA A 330 26.52 -7.86 -13.67
N VAL A 331 25.30 -8.00 -14.17
CA VAL A 331 24.04 -7.78 -13.44
C VAL A 331 23.02 -8.82 -13.87
N ASP A 332 22.53 -9.63 -12.94
CA ASP A 332 21.52 -10.68 -13.13
C ASP A 332 20.39 -10.55 -12.10
N ILE A 333 19.19 -11.06 -12.44
CA ILE A 333 18.06 -11.17 -11.50
C ILE A 333 17.83 -12.64 -11.15
N ILE A 334 17.80 -12.95 -9.86
CA ILE A 334 17.57 -14.29 -9.34
C ILE A 334 16.44 -14.22 -8.29
N HIS A 335 15.26 -14.69 -8.66
CA HIS A 335 14.07 -14.75 -7.79
C HIS A 335 13.71 -13.41 -7.08
N GLY A 336 13.88 -12.28 -7.78
CA GLY A 336 13.57 -10.94 -7.25
C GLY A 336 14.66 -10.34 -6.35
N MET A 337 15.87 -10.91 -6.37
CA MET A 337 17.10 -10.25 -5.93
C MET A 337 17.95 -9.90 -7.14
N ALA A 338 18.59 -8.72 -7.11
CA ALA A 338 19.61 -8.37 -8.09
C ALA A 338 20.98 -8.84 -7.60
N VAL A 339 21.74 -9.50 -8.46
CA VAL A 339 23.11 -9.95 -8.20
C VAL A 339 24.04 -9.21 -9.16
N CYS A 340 25.05 -8.54 -8.62
CA CYS A 340 25.92 -7.64 -9.37
C CYS A 340 27.38 -7.98 -9.14
N GLY A 341 28.16 -8.17 -10.20
CA GLY A 341 29.60 -8.46 -10.15
C GLY A 341 30.41 -7.29 -10.70
N ASP A 342 31.47 -6.91 -9.97
CA ASP A 342 32.35 -5.80 -10.35
C ASP A 342 33.76 -6.21 -10.83
N SER A 343 34.45 -5.25 -11.44
CA SER A 343 35.77 -5.42 -12.05
C SER A 343 36.91 -5.79 -11.06
N ASN A 344 36.65 -5.83 -9.74
CA ASN A 344 37.58 -6.31 -8.72
C ASN A 344 37.30 -7.78 -8.31
N GLY A 345 36.37 -8.45 -8.99
CA GLY A 345 36.01 -9.85 -8.71
C GLY A 345 35.03 -10.03 -7.56
N VAL A 346 34.44 -8.94 -7.04
CA VAL A 346 33.47 -8.96 -5.94
C VAL A 346 32.04 -9.00 -6.48
N VAL A 347 31.23 -9.90 -5.91
CA VAL A 347 29.79 -9.99 -6.18
C VAL A 347 29.00 -9.51 -4.98
N LYS A 348 27.95 -8.73 -5.22
CA LYS A 348 26.98 -8.25 -4.22
C LYS A 348 25.57 -8.70 -4.57
N LYS A 349 24.75 -8.99 -3.56
CA LYS A 349 23.32 -9.30 -3.69
C LYS A 349 22.48 -8.19 -3.07
N PHE A 350 21.47 -7.72 -3.79
CA PHE A 350 20.53 -6.68 -3.35
C PHE A 350 19.12 -7.27 -3.23
N ASN A 351 18.44 -6.96 -2.12
CA ASN A 351 17.05 -7.37 -1.91
C ASN A 351 16.05 -6.49 -2.71
N SER A 352 14.78 -6.85 -2.71
CA SER A 352 13.68 -6.09 -3.35
C SER A 352 13.33 -4.75 -2.66
N ARG A 353 14.07 -4.36 -1.61
CA ARG A 353 14.07 -3.00 -1.02
C ARG A 353 15.31 -2.19 -1.45
N PHE A 354 16.13 -2.76 -2.32
CA PHE A 354 17.38 -2.21 -2.85
C PHE A 354 18.46 -1.99 -1.77
N GLU A 355 18.53 -2.90 -0.80
CA GLU A 355 19.51 -2.94 0.29
C GLU A 355 20.51 -4.09 0.05
N GLU A 356 21.79 -3.92 0.41
CA GLU A 356 22.79 -5.00 0.27
C GLU A 356 22.48 -6.13 1.27
N ALA A 357 22.10 -7.30 0.75
CA ALA A 357 21.80 -8.51 1.52
C ALA A 357 23.06 -9.37 1.77
N GLY A 358 24.22 -8.93 1.28
CA GLY A 358 25.53 -9.54 1.47
C GLY A 358 26.40 -9.47 0.23
N SER A 359 27.64 -9.90 0.37
CA SER A 359 28.67 -9.82 -0.67
C SER A 359 29.75 -10.88 -0.47
N TRP A 360 30.43 -11.27 -1.56
CA TRP A 360 31.49 -12.28 -1.55
C TRP A 360 32.50 -12.03 -2.68
N ALA A 361 33.75 -12.49 -2.50
CA ALA A 361 34.75 -12.50 -3.57
C ALA A 361 34.53 -13.74 -4.45
N ALA A 362 34.28 -13.52 -5.74
CA ALA A 362 34.09 -14.60 -6.72
C ALA A 362 35.38 -14.93 -7.48
N HIS A 363 36.19 -13.92 -7.80
CA HIS A 363 37.42 -14.06 -8.59
C HIS A 363 38.62 -13.37 -7.92
N GLU A 364 39.84 -13.84 -8.19
CA GLU A 364 41.07 -13.15 -7.74
C GLU A 364 41.49 -12.01 -8.68
N GLY A 365 40.84 -11.92 -9.84
CA GLY A 365 40.98 -10.85 -10.81
C GLY A 365 39.63 -10.27 -11.25
N THR A 366 39.62 -9.64 -12.42
CA THR A 366 38.43 -9.00 -12.99
C THR A 366 37.40 -10.06 -13.39
N MET A 367 36.21 -9.97 -12.79
CA MET A 367 35.01 -10.67 -13.27
C MET A 367 34.49 -9.94 -14.52
N LEU A 368 34.23 -10.71 -15.57
CA LEU A 368 33.87 -10.21 -16.90
C LEU A 368 32.50 -10.71 -17.37
N ALA A 369 32.07 -11.89 -16.89
CA ALA A 369 30.80 -12.49 -17.26
C ALA A 369 30.05 -13.05 -16.04
N SER A 370 28.73 -13.06 -16.12
CA SER A 370 27.85 -13.86 -15.26
C SER A 370 26.74 -14.51 -16.06
N ALA A 371 26.14 -15.55 -15.49
CA ALA A 371 24.87 -16.08 -15.94
C ALA A 371 24.11 -16.74 -14.80
N ALA A 372 22.81 -16.45 -14.68
CA ALA A 372 21.89 -17.15 -13.81
C ALA A 372 21.14 -18.27 -14.56
N GLY A 373 20.91 -19.41 -13.91
CA GLY A 373 20.13 -20.52 -14.44
C GLY A 373 19.56 -21.45 -13.36
N LYS A 374 18.85 -22.50 -13.77
CA LYS A 374 18.26 -23.51 -12.86
C LYS A 374 18.71 -24.92 -13.29
N PHE A 375 19.28 -25.67 -12.37
CA PHE A 375 19.68 -27.06 -12.56
C PHE A 375 18.83 -27.96 -11.66
N LYS A 376 17.93 -28.74 -12.24
CA LYS A 376 16.96 -29.57 -11.49
C LYS A 376 16.15 -28.69 -10.53
N ASP A 377 16.33 -28.79 -9.22
CA ASP A 377 15.71 -27.89 -8.23
C ASP A 377 16.67 -26.84 -7.62
N ARG A 378 17.89 -26.74 -8.15
CA ARG A 378 18.91 -25.80 -7.69
C ARG A 378 18.93 -24.52 -8.52
N ASN A 379 19.04 -23.38 -7.87
CA ASN A 379 19.31 -22.09 -8.53
C ASN A 379 20.82 -21.87 -8.60
N ILE A 380 21.36 -21.86 -9.82
CA ILE A 380 22.80 -21.78 -10.07
C ILE A 380 23.15 -20.39 -10.61
N TYR A 381 24.25 -19.84 -10.10
CA TYR A 381 24.85 -18.61 -10.62
C TYR A 381 26.30 -18.90 -11.02
N ALA A 382 26.61 -18.71 -12.30
CA ALA A 382 27.95 -18.87 -12.84
C ALA A 382 28.64 -17.50 -12.95
N THR A 383 29.91 -17.43 -12.56
CA THR A 383 30.76 -16.22 -12.67
C THR A 383 32.04 -16.55 -13.42
N GLY A 384 32.46 -15.67 -14.33
CA GLY A 384 33.64 -15.88 -15.18
C GLY A 384 34.60 -14.70 -15.10
N GLY A 385 35.91 -14.98 -15.04
CA GLY A 385 36.93 -13.95 -14.87
C GLY A 385 38.19 -14.15 -15.70
N ASN A 386 39.07 -13.14 -15.64
CA ASN A 386 40.40 -13.17 -16.24
C ASN A 386 41.43 -14.00 -15.44
N ASP A 387 41.04 -14.55 -14.29
CA ASP A 387 41.79 -15.60 -13.57
C ASP A 387 41.71 -16.98 -14.27
N ASN A 388 41.01 -17.06 -15.40
CA ASN A 388 40.76 -18.28 -16.18
C ASN A 388 39.90 -19.30 -15.41
N THR A 389 39.06 -18.89 -14.48
CA THR A 389 38.16 -19.77 -13.74
C THR A 389 36.69 -19.46 -14.01
N VAL A 390 35.83 -20.47 -13.84
CA VAL A 390 34.38 -20.28 -13.69
C VAL A 390 33.99 -20.70 -12.27
N GLY A 391 33.47 -19.76 -11.50
CA GLY A 391 32.86 -20.02 -10.19
C GLY A 391 31.41 -20.42 -10.37
N ILE A 392 31.00 -21.55 -9.77
CA ILE A 392 29.63 -22.06 -9.83
C ILE A 392 29.06 -21.98 -8.41
N TRP A 393 28.09 -21.09 -8.21
CA TRP A 393 27.52 -20.76 -6.90
C TRP A 393 26.12 -21.33 -6.78
N ASP A 394 25.82 -21.94 -5.64
CA ASP A 394 24.50 -22.48 -5.33
C ASP A 394 23.71 -21.47 -4.49
N LEU A 395 22.73 -20.82 -5.12
CA LEU A 395 21.84 -19.85 -4.47
C LEU A 395 20.51 -20.49 -4.03
N THR A 396 20.42 -21.82 -4.02
CA THR A 396 19.20 -22.55 -3.64
C THR A 396 18.82 -22.31 -2.20
N ASP A 397 19.76 -22.30 -1.25
CA ASP A 397 19.43 -22.02 0.15
C ASP A 397 18.99 -20.57 0.37
N VAL A 398 19.50 -19.63 -0.43
CA VAL A 398 18.98 -18.24 -0.49
C VAL A 398 17.55 -18.21 -1.05
N SER A 399 17.17 -19.20 -1.88
CA SER A 399 15.82 -19.39 -2.43
C SER A 399 14.91 -20.30 -1.59
N ARG A 400 15.42 -21.11 -0.67
CA ARG A 400 14.60 -21.88 0.29
C ARG A 400 13.92 -20.97 1.31
N ALA A 401 14.46 -19.77 1.53
CA ALA A 401 13.80 -18.66 2.22
C ALA A 401 12.73 -17.92 1.37
N VAL A 402 12.45 -18.37 0.14
CA VAL A 402 11.55 -17.71 -0.83
C VAL A 402 10.52 -18.67 -1.45
N SER A 403 10.85 -19.95 -1.62
CA SER A 403 9.94 -20.99 -2.15
C SER A 403 8.73 -21.22 -1.23
N GLU A 404 8.97 -21.19 0.08
CA GLU A 404 8.01 -20.67 1.05
C GLU A 404 8.46 -19.25 1.40
N LYS A 405 7.76 -18.22 0.91
CA LYS A 405 7.88 -16.88 1.53
C LYS A 405 7.45 -17.06 3.00
N PRO A 406 8.28 -16.69 3.99
CA PRO A 406 7.95 -16.95 5.39
C PRO A 406 6.59 -16.33 5.74
N PRO A 407 5.80 -17.00 6.61
CA PRO A 407 4.45 -16.58 6.95
C PRO A 407 4.48 -15.13 7.41
N ILE A 408 3.62 -14.29 6.84
CA ILE A 408 3.87 -12.85 6.83
C ILE A 408 3.91 -12.34 8.28
N ASN A 409 4.98 -11.70 8.72
CA ASN A 409 5.09 -11.27 10.11
C ASN A 409 4.08 -10.13 10.38
N ASN A 410 3.41 -10.18 11.53
CA ASN A 410 2.55 -9.10 12.01
C ASN A 410 3.31 -7.76 12.14
N ASP A 411 4.62 -7.78 12.42
CA ASP A 411 5.45 -6.56 12.44
C ASP A 411 5.53 -5.89 11.05
N GLU A 412 5.45 -6.66 9.95
CA GLU A 412 5.39 -6.09 8.60
C GLU A 412 4.02 -5.44 8.34
N MET A 413 2.94 -6.01 8.87
CA MET A 413 1.59 -5.41 8.83
C MET A 413 1.53 -4.10 9.61
N VAL A 414 2.12 -4.05 10.82
CA VAL A 414 2.21 -2.82 11.62
C VAL A 414 3.14 -1.79 10.96
N SER A 415 4.24 -2.21 10.35
CA SER A 415 5.11 -1.32 9.56
C SER A 415 4.41 -0.75 8.31
N CYS A 416 3.51 -1.52 7.69
CA CYS A 416 2.69 -1.06 6.58
C CYS A 416 1.60 -0.08 7.06
N LEU A 417 0.93 -0.38 8.17
CA LEU A 417 -0.04 0.52 8.81
C LEU A 417 0.61 1.86 9.18
N ALA A 418 1.83 1.85 9.72
CA ALA A 418 2.58 3.07 10.06
C ALA A 418 2.80 3.98 8.83
N LYS A 419 3.10 3.39 7.67
CA LYS A 419 3.27 4.12 6.40
C LYS A 419 1.92 4.59 5.84
N LEU A 420 0.87 3.80 5.97
CA LEU A 420 -0.48 4.15 5.46
C LEU A 420 -1.17 5.23 6.32
N VAL A 421 -0.86 5.30 7.62
CA VAL A 421 -1.30 6.39 8.54
C VAL A 421 -0.55 7.69 8.29
N ALA A 422 0.71 7.64 7.82
CA ALA A 422 1.50 8.82 7.50
C ALA A 422 0.95 9.65 6.33
N PHE A 423 0.32 9.00 5.35
CA PHE A 423 -0.40 9.71 4.28
C PHE A 423 -1.66 10.37 4.82
N LYS A 424 -1.79 11.68 4.62
CA LYS A 424 -2.92 12.47 5.14
C LYS A 424 -4.12 12.37 4.20
N THR A 425 -4.71 11.18 4.14
CA THR A 425 -5.79 10.79 3.22
C THR A 425 -7.15 11.41 3.58
N VAL A 426 -7.24 12.73 3.70
CA VAL A 426 -8.47 13.44 4.11
C VAL A 426 -9.29 13.83 2.89
N SER A 427 -10.29 13.00 2.53
CA SER A 427 -11.18 13.21 1.37
C SER A 427 -11.91 14.56 1.42
N ALA A 428 -12.47 14.91 2.58
CA ALA A 428 -13.29 16.12 2.80
C ALA A 428 -12.54 17.46 2.68
N SER A 429 -11.29 17.49 2.21
CA SER A 429 -10.55 18.72 1.96
C SER A 429 -9.64 18.59 0.72
N PRO A 430 -9.95 19.28 -0.40
CA PRO A 430 -9.18 19.19 -1.65
C PRO A 430 -7.68 19.48 -1.54
N LYS A 431 -7.26 20.21 -0.48
CA LYS A 431 -5.85 20.41 -0.11
C LYS A 431 -5.07 19.10 -0.02
N PHE A 432 -5.71 18.01 0.39
CA PHE A 432 -5.10 16.71 0.61
C PHE A 432 -5.30 15.71 -0.55
N ALA A 433 -5.93 16.09 -1.68
CA ALA A 433 -6.16 15.19 -2.81
C ALA A 433 -4.86 14.54 -3.35
N GLY A 434 -3.72 15.25 -3.29
CA GLY A 434 -2.41 14.70 -3.63
C GLY A 434 -1.87 13.68 -2.62
N GLU A 435 -2.23 13.80 -1.33
CA GLU A 435 -1.92 12.81 -0.29
C GLU A 435 -2.84 11.58 -0.41
N CYS A 436 -4.13 11.78 -0.70
CA CYS A 436 -5.07 10.71 -0.99
C CYS A 436 -4.63 9.85 -2.19
N ASN A 437 -4.23 10.48 -3.30
CA ASN A 437 -3.71 9.78 -4.48
C ASN A 437 -2.37 9.06 -4.20
N GLN A 438 -1.47 9.65 -3.41
CA GLN A 438 -0.25 8.96 -2.97
C GLN A 438 -0.55 7.75 -2.07
N GLY A 439 -1.53 7.87 -1.17
CA GLY A 439 -2.03 6.78 -0.33
C GLY A 439 -2.60 5.63 -1.15
N ALA A 440 -3.45 5.92 -2.13
CA ALA A 440 -3.97 4.93 -3.09
C ALA A 440 -2.86 4.24 -3.88
N ALA A 441 -1.88 5.01 -4.40
CA ALA A 441 -0.75 4.49 -5.14
C ALA A 441 0.24 3.69 -4.26
N PHE A 442 0.37 4.02 -2.98
CA PHE A 442 1.09 3.22 -1.99
C PHE A 442 0.37 1.90 -1.72
N LEU A 443 -0.94 1.95 -1.42
CA LEU A 443 -1.77 0.77 -1.15
C LEU A 443 -1.79 -0.18 -2.35
N ARG A 444 -1.95 0.34 -3.58
CA ARG A 444 -1.84 -0.45 -4.83
C ARG A 444 -0.49 -1.16 -4.92
N ARG A 445 0.64 -0.44 -4.76
CA ARG A 445 1.99 -1.02 -4.80
C ARG A 445 2.19 -2.09 -3.72
N HIS A 446 1.63 -1.87 -2.53
CA HIS A 446 1.70 -2.85 -1.45
C HIS A 446 0.87 -4.11 -1.75
N CYS A 447 -0.32 -3.97 -2.33
CA CYS A 447 -1.11 -5.11 -2.81
C CYS A 447 -0.39 -5.93 -3.89
N ILE A 448 0.35 -5.28 -4.81
CA ILE A 448 1.22 -5.96 -5.79
C ILE A 448 2.33 -6.76 -5.06
N TYR A 449 3.03 -6.13 -4.09
CA TYR A 449 4.06 -6.78 -3.28
C TYR A 449 3.53 -8.00 -2.49
N LEU A 450 2.29 -7.92 -2.00
CA LEU A 450 1.61 -9.03 -1.33
C LEU A 450 1.29 -10.20 -2.28
N GLY A 451 1.05 -9.92 -3.56
CA GLY A 451 0.81 -10.91 -4.62
C GLY A 451 -0.51 -10.73 -5.39
N ALA A 452 -1.23 -9.63 -5.19
CA ALA A 452 -2.48 -9.37 -5.88
C ALA A 452 -2.28 -8.77 -7.28
N LYS A 453 -3.18 -9.10 -8.22
CA LYS A 453 -3.36 -8.33 -9.46
C LYS A 453 -4.13 -7.06 -9.11
N THR A 454 -3.68 -5.88 -9.54
CA THR A 454 -4.26 -4.60 -9.07
C THR A 454 -4.49 -3.57 -10.17
N LYS A 455 -5.53 -2.75 -9.99
CA LYS A 455 -5.90 -1.64 -10.86
C LYS A 455 -6.44 -0.47 -10.02
N LEU A 456 -6.17 0.76 -10.45
CA LEU A 456 -6.85 1.93 -9.92
C LEU A 456 -8.05 2.24 -10.82
N LEU A 457 -9.21 2.48 -10.22
CA LEU A 457 -10.44 2.86 -10.92
C LEU A 457 -10.72 4.34 -10.62
N THR A 458 -10.67 5.18 -11.64
CA THR A 458 -10.94 6.62 -11.51
C THR A 458 -12.44 6.89 -11.43
N THR A 459 -12.85 7.56 -10.36
CA THR A 459 -14.24 7.91 -10.03
C THR A 459 -14.71 9.20 -10.69
N GLY A 460 -13.82 10.17 -10.87
CA GLY A 460 -14.06 11.48 -11.47
C GLY A 460 -12.77 12.30 -11.55
N GLU A 461 -12.86 13.59 -11.88
CA GLU A 461 -11.69 14.47 -11.93
C GLU A 461 -11.28 15.00 -10.54
N ASP A 462 -12.26 15.33 -9.69
CA ASP A 462 -12.06 15.86 -8.33
C ASP A 462 -12.18 14.81 -7.20
N THR A 463 -12.25 13.50 -7.53
CA THR A 463 -12.47 12.41 -6.54
C THR A 463 -11.36 11.35 -6.53
N ASN A 464 -11.23 10.67 -5.40
CA ASN A 464 -10.13 9.78 -5.07
C ASN A 464 -10.32 8.34 -5.61
N PRO A 465 -9.30 7.75 -6.26
CA PRO A 465 -9.46 6.53 -7.04
C PRO A 465 -9.57 5.25 -6.20
N ILE A 466 -10.52 4.37 -6.56
CA ILE A 466 -10.73 3.08 -5.90
C ILE A 466 -9.57 2.14 -6.23
N VAL A 467 -8.96 1.53 -5.21
CA VAL A 467 -7.99 0.43 -5.37
C VAL A 467 -8.76 -0.88 -5.54
N LEU A 468 -8.78 -1.42 -6.75
CA LEU A 468 -9.20 -2.79 -7.04
C LEU A 468 -7.99 -3.72 -6.93
N ALA A 469 -8.05 -4.72 -6.06
CA ALA A 469 -7.03 -5.76 -5.94
C ALA A 469 -7.66 -7.16 -5.93
N ARG A 470 -7.04 -8.14 -6.61
CA ARG A 470 -7.55 -9.53 -6.69
C ARG A 470 -6.45 -10.53 -6.40
N PHE A 471 -6.72 -11.39 -5.41
CA PHE A 471 -6.02 -12.66 -5.22
C PHE A 471 -6.82 -13.77 -5.90
N SER A 472 -6.17 -14.58 -6.72
CA SER A 472 -6.77 -15.75 -7.37
C SER A 472 -6.56 -17.01 -6.53
N ALA A 473 -7.49 -17.97 -6.62
CA ALA A 473 -7.38 -19.25 -5.91
C ALA A 473 -6.04 -19.97 -6.23
N THR A 474 -5.25 -20.25 -5.19
CA THR A 474 -3.92 -20.90 -5.27
C THR A 474 -3.92 -22.36 -4.81
N SER A 475 -4.95 -22.80 -4.09
CA SER A 475 -5.18 -24.19 -3.68
C SER A 475 -5.16 -25.17 -4.87
N SER A 476 -4.84 -26.44 -4.61
CA SER A 476 -5.10 -27.54 -5.56
C SER A 476 -6.60 -27.82 -5.69
N ASP A 477 -7.33 -27.73 -4.58
CA ASP A 477 -8.78 -27.85 -4.49
C ASP A 477 -9.40 -26.44 -4.53
N LYS A 478 -9.79 -26.02 -5.75
CA LYS A 478 -10.28 -24.67 -6.05
C LYS A 478 -11.80 -24.63 -6.15
N ALA A 479 -12.42 -23.75 -5.39
CA ALA A 479 -13.81 -23.38 -5.57
C ALA A 479 -13.92 -22.25 -6.60
N ASP A 480 -14.82 -22.38 -7.59
CA ASP A 480 -15.18 -21.28 -8.48
C ASP A 480 -16.14 -20.32 -7.77
N LYS A 481 -15.55 -19.58 -6.83
CA LYS A 481 -16.21 -18.69 -5.88
C LYS A 481 -15.40 -17.41 -5.70
N THR A 482 -16.06 -16.31 -5.39
CA THR A 482 -15.41 -15.01 -5.15
C THR A 482 -15.98 -14.33 -3.91
N ILE A 483 -15.11 -14.08 -2.92
CA ILE A 483 -15.42 -13.22 -1.77
C ILE A 483 -14.98 -11.80 -2.11
N LEU A 484 -15.87 -10.82 -1.95
CA LEU A 484 -15.56 -9.39 -2.07
C LEU A 484 -15.34 -8.79 -0.67
N PHE A 485 -14.18 -8.20 -0.44
CA PHE A 485 -13.90 -7.37 0.73
C PHE A 485 -14.04 -5.88 0.37
N TYR A 486 -14.71 -5.12 1.22
CA TYR A 486 -14.86 -3.66 1.09
C TYR A 486 -14.32 -2.90 2.32
N GLY A 487 -13.71 -1.75 2.06
CA GLY A 487 -13.30 -0.75 3.05
C GLY A 487 -12.88 0.56 2.37
N HIS A 488 -12.36 1.52 3.13
CA HIS A 488 -11.89 2.81 2.63
C HIS A 488 -10.54 3.25 3.24
N TYR A 489 -9.74 3.97 2.46
CA TYR A 489 -8.43 4.48 2.91
C TYR A 489 -8.45 5.95 3.31
N ASP A 490 -9.54 6.68 3.06
CA ASP A 490 -9.73 8.06 3.51
C ASP A 490 -10.22 8.16 4.96
N VAL A 491 -10.01 9.32 5.57
CA VAL A 491 -10.13 9.54 7.03
C VAL A 491 -10.55 10.98 7.42
N VAL A 492 -11.30 11.16 8.51
CA VAL A 492 -11.62 12.50 9.05
C VAL A 492 -10.35 13.28 9.42
N GLY A 493 -10.23 14.51 8.92
CA GLY A 493 -9.11 15.40 9.24
C GLY A 493 -8.93 15.66 10.73
N ALA A 494 -7.72 15.45 11.25
CA ALA A 494 -7.41 15.59 12.67
C ALA A 494 -7.09 17.02 13.12
N ASP A 495 -6.77 17.92 12.18
CA ASP A 495 -6.16 19.24 12.40
C ASP A 495 -6.94 20.11 13.41
N ALA A 496 -8.28 20.16 13.32
CA ALA A 496 -9.13 20.95 14.21
C ALA A 496 -9.13 20.46 15.68
N ASN A 497 -8.71 19.22 15.92
CA ASN A 497 -8.62 18.62 17.25
C ASN A 497 -7.18 18.35 17.69
N PHE A 498 -6.16 18.78 16.93
CA PHE A 498 -4.74 18.42 17.14
C PHE A 498 -4.26 18.61 18.59
N GLN A 499 -4.66 19.70 19.25
CA GLN A 499 -4.32 20.00 20.65
C GLN A 499 -4.89 19.02 21.70
N LYS A 500 -5.84 18.15 21.32
CA LYS A 500 -6.45 17.12 22.19
C LYS A 500 -5.78 15.74 22.03
N TRP A 501 -4.92 15.56 21.02
CA TRP A 501 -4.17 14.32 20.82
C TRP A 501 -2.95 14.29 21.75
N LYS A 502 -2.60 13.10 22.22
CA LYS A 502 -1.40 12.81 23.04
C LYS A 502 -0.14 12.58 22.18
N THR A 503 -0.34 12.27 20.91
CA THR A 503 0.68 11.92 19.90
C THR A 503 0.31 12.62 18.58
N ASP A 504 1.20 12.70 17.60
CA ASP A 504 0.79 13.20 16.28
C ASP A 504 -0.24 12.22 15.66
N PRO A 505 -1.42 12.68 15.23
CA PRO A 505 -2.44 11.81 14.62
C PRO A 505 -1.94 11.10 13.36
N TYR A 506 -0.98 11.65 12.63
CA TYR A 506 -0.44 11.04 11.40
C TYR A 506 0.90 10.32 11.63
N GLN A 507 1.32 10.09 12.89
CA GLN A 507 2.48 9.25 13.22
C GLN A 507 2.05 8.08 14.12
N LEU A 508 2.01 6.87 13.55
CA LEU A 508 1.61 5.67 14.28
C LEU A 508 2.49 5.46 15.52
N THR A 509 1.87 5.53 16.71
CA THR A 509 2.58 5.48 17.99
C THR A 509 2.04 4.33 18.84
N SER A 510 2.90 3.35 19.15
CA SER A 510 2.52 2.17 19.95
C SER A 510 2.69 2.43 21.45
N MET A 511 1.62 2.31 22.23
CA MET A 511 1.64 2.49 23.70
C MET A 511 0.67 1.50 24.38
N ASP A 512 1.10 0.85 25.46
CA ASP A 512 0.28 -0.02 26.33
C ASP A 512 -0.55 -1.11 25.61
N GLY A 513 -0.04 -1.63 24.48
CA GLY A 513 -0.73 -2.64 23.67
C GLY A 513 -1.77 -2.09 22.68
N PHE A 514 -1.82 -0.77 22.50
CA PHE A 514 -2.61 -0.06 21.50
C PHE A 514 -1.71 0.65 20.49
N LEU A 515 -2.17 0.74 19.24
CA LEU A 515 -1.58 1.54 18.18
C LEU A 515 -2.40 2.83 18.06
N TYR A 516 -1.80 4.00 18.28
CA TYR A 516 -2.48 5.30 18.18
C TYR A 516 -2.17 5.97 16.84
N GLY A 517 -3.18 6.59 16.22
CA GLY A 517 -3.09 7.31 14.96
C GLY A 517 -4.47 7.49 14.32
N ARG A 518 -4.59 8.34 13.29
CA ARG A 518 -5.84 8.53 12.54
C ARG A 518 -6.02 7.42 11.50
N GLY A 519 -7.17 6.77 11.56
CA GLY A 519 -7.60 5.68 10.69
C GLY A 519 -6.98 4.33 11.01
N VAL A 520 -6.43 4.15 12.22
CA VAL A 520 -5.93 2.85 12.68
C VAL A 520 -7.07 1.87 12.95
N SER A 521 -8.20 2.35 13.46
CA SER A 521 -9.44 1.58 13.55
C SER A 521 -10.30 1.77 12.29
N ASP A 522 -10.21 2.95 11.67
CA ASP A 522 -11.22 3.44 10.72
C ASP A 522 -10.59 4.02 9.41
N ASN A 523 -10.28 3.23 8.38
CA ASN A 523 -10.42 1.77 8.27
C ASN A 523 -9.11 1.07 7.85
N LYS A 524 -7.97 1.77 7.92
CA LYS A 524 -6.66 1.32 7.40
C LYS A 524 -6.14 0.05 8.10
N GLY A 525 -6.40 -0.11 9.40
CA GLY A 525 -6.04 -1.32 10.16
C GLY A 525 -6.81 -2.57 9.68
N PRO A 526 -8.16 -2.56 9.73
CA PRO A 526 -9.00 -3.65 9.21
C PRO A 526 -8.68 -4.06 7.76
N ILE A 527 -8.46 -3.10 6.86
CA ILE A 527 -8.04 -3.36 5.47
C ILE A 527 -6.74 -4.16 5.41
N LEU A 528 -5.72 -3.76 6.18
CA LEU A 528 -4.44 -4.47 6.18
C LEU A 528 -4.54 -5.85 6.81
N ALA A 529 -5.38 -6.04 7.84
CA ALA A 529 -5.64 -7.36 8.42
C ALA A 529 -6.24 -8.34 7.39
N ALA A 530 -7.19 -7.89 6.58
CA ALA A 530 -7.79 -8.70 5.51
C ALA A 530 -6.81 -8.94 4.34
N LEU A 531 -6.09 -7.91 3.88
CA LEU A 531 -5.08 -8.03 2.81
C LEU A 531 -3.97 -9.01 3.19
N TYR A 532 -3.46 -8.93 4.43
CA TYR A 532 -2.40 -9.83 4.90
C TYR A 532 -2.92 -11.26 5.07
N ALA A 533 -4.17 -11.47 5.51
CA ALA A 533 -4.77 -12.81 5.57
C ALA A 533 -4.88 -13.47 4.18
N ALA A 534 -5.41 -12.74 3.19
CA ALA A 534 -5.51 -13.24 1.82
C ALA A 534 -4.13 -13.51 1.18
N ALA A 535 -3.15 -12.62 1.44
CA ALA A 535 -1.79 -12.76 0.95
C ALA A 535 -1.03 -13.94 1.57
N ASP A 536 -1.23 -14.20 2.86
CA ASP A 536 -0.58 -15.31 3.57
C ASP A 536 -1.11 -16.66 3.07
N LEU A 537 -2.43 -16.82 2.94
CA LEU A 537 -3.06 -17.98 2.30
C LEU A 537 -2.64 -18.15 0.82
N ALA A 538 -2.49 -17.05 0.08
CA ALA A 538 -2.02 -17.10 -1.30
C ALA A 538 -0.57 -17.60 -1.39
N ARG A 539 0.33 -17.10 -0.53
CA ARG A 539 1.74 -17.53 -0.42
C ARG A 539 1.88 -18.99 0.01
N GLN A 540 1.06 -19.43 0.98
CA GLN A 540 0.98 -20.81 1.45
C GLN A 540 0.28 -21.78 0.48
N LYS A 541 -0.18 -21.29 -0.69
CA LYS A 541 -0.96 -22.06 -1.69
C LYS A 541 -2.23 -22.70 -1.12
N ALA A 542 -2.83 -22.08 -0.10
CA ALA A 542 -4.00 -22.56 0.64
C ALA A 542 -5.30 -21.80 0.28
N LEU A 543 -5.24 -20.75 -0.52
CA LEU A 543 -6.41 -19.93 -0.86
C LEU A 543 -7.35 -20.69 -1.81
N ARG A 544 -8.52 -21.12 -1.32
CA ARG A 544 -9.48 -21.97 -2.06
C ARG A 544 -10.32 -21.22 -3.10
N CYS A 545 -10.65 -19.96 -2.84
CA CYS A 545 -11.51 -19.11 -3.68
C CYS A 545 -10.76 -17.89 -4.22
N ASN A 546 -11.40 -17.07 -5.06
CA ASN A 546 -10.91 -15.73 -5.35
C ASN A 546 -11.26 -14.78 -4.20
N VAL A 547 -10.37 -13.83 -3.89
CA VAL A 547 -10.68 -12.71 -2.99
C VAL A 547 -10.44 -11.40 -3.74
N VAL A 548 -11.48 -10.57 -3.86
CA VAL A 548 -11.46 -9.27 -4.52
C VAL A 548 -11.62 -8.19 -3.46
N PHE A 549 -10.75 -7.19 -3.48
CA PHE A 549 -10.78 -6.03 -2.60
C PHE A 549 -11.23 -4.81 -3.41
N LEU A 550 -12.27 -4.13 -2.95
CA LEU A 550 -12.65 -2.79 -3.36
C LEU A 550 -12.34 -1.84 -2.20
N ILE A 551 -11.32 -0.99 -2.35
CA ILE A 551 -10.91 -0.07 -1.29
C ILE A 551 -11.01 1.36 -1.83
N GLU A 552 -12.02 2.10 -1.38
CA GLU A 552 -12.30 3.47 -1.85
C GLU A 552 -11.59 4.57 -1.06
N GLY A 553 -11.75 5.83 -1.47
CA GLY A 553 -11.12 6.99 -0.85
C GLY A 553 -12.06 8.20 -0.68
N GLU A 554 -13.37 7.95 -0.62
CA GLU A 554 -14.41 9.00 -0.49
C GLU A 554 -15.48 8.68 0.58
N GLU A 555 -15.32 7.62 1.41
CA GLU A 555 -16.40 7.16 2.32
C GLU A 555 -16.77 8.25 3.34
N GLU A 556 -15.76 8.89 3.93
CA GLU A 556 -15.90 10.00 4.89
C GLU A 556 -16.40 11.30 4.22
N SER A 557 -16.56 11.28 2.89
CA SER A 557 -17.13 12.34 2.05
C SER A 557 -18.38 11.90 1.27
N GLY A 558 -18.96 10.74 1.59
CA GLY A 558 -20.22 10.23 1.01
C GLY A 558 -20.09 9.31 -0.21
N SER A 559 -18.96 8.61 -0.37
CA SER A 559 -18.67 7.64 -1.45
C SER A 559 -18.91 8.19 -2.86
N GLN A 560 -18.45 9.43 -3.11
CA GLN A 560 -18.71 10.16 -4.36
C GLN A 560 -18.13 9.44 -5.58
N GLY A 561 -18.97 9.19 -6.59
CA GLY A 561 -18.59 8.45 -7.80
C GLY A 561 -18.40 6.93 -7.61
N PHE A 562 -18.45 6.39 -6.38
CA PHE A 562 -18.24 4.96 -6.11
C PHE A 562 -19.28 4.08 -6.80
N HIS A 563 -20.57 4.37 -6.60
CA HIS A 563 -21.68 3.60 -7.16
C HIS A 563 -21.62 3.49 -8.69
N GLU A 564 -21.28 4.58 -9.37
CA GLU A 564 -21.18 4.63 -10.83
C GLU A 564 -19.95 3.87 -11.34
N THR A 565 -18.83 3.99 -10.63
CA THR A 565 -17.56 3.33 -10.98
C THR A 565 -17.66 1.82 -10.81
N VAL A 566 -18.29 1.33 -9.74
CA VAL A 566 -18.56 -0.10 -9.54
C VAL A 566 -19.46 -0.66 -10.64
N ARG A 567 -20.54 0.05 -11.03
CA ARG A 567 -21.40 -0.34 -12.17
C ARG A 567 -20.62 -0.42 -13.48
N LYS A 568 -19.86 0.63 -13.80
CA LYS A 568 -19.02 0.74 -15.00
C LYS A 568 -17.94 -0.34 -15.08
N HIS A 569 -17.37 -0.74 -13.95
CA HIS A 569 -16.29 -1.75 -13.87
C HIS A 569 -16.76 -3.13 -13.39
N LYS A 570 -18.08 -3.38 -13.29
CA LYS A 570 -18.67 -4.65 -12.81
C LYS A 570 -18.12 -5.89 -13.51
N GLN A 571 -17.89 -5.82 -14.83
CA GLN A 571 -17.28 -6.91 -15.61
C GLN A 571 -15.81 -7.20 -15.25
N GLN A 572 -15.07 -6.21 -14.74
CA GLN A 572 -13.67 -6.34 -14.30
C GLN A 572 -13.58 -6.85 -12.85
N ILE A 573 -14.61 -6.58 -12.04
CA ILE A 573 -14.79 -7.15 -10.69
C ILE A 573 -15.20 -8.63 -10.81
N GLY A 574 -16.16 -8.94 -11.68
CA GLY A 574 -16.66 -10.28 -11.94
C GLY A 574 -17.86 -10.67 -11.08
N SER A 575 -18.15 -11.98 -11.02
CA SER A 575 -19.10 -12.55 -10.05
C SER A 575 -18.58 -12.42 -8.62
N VAL A 576 -19.51 -12.33 -7.67
CA VAL A 576 -19.28 -12.25 -6.23
C VAL A 576 -20.33 -13.13 -5.57
N ASP A 577 -19.92 -13.98 -4.64
CA ASP A 577 -20.81 -14.90 -3.91
C ASP A 577 -21.09 -14.40 -2.48
N TRP A 578 -20.15 -13.66 -1.90
CA TRP A 578 -20.24 -13.11 -0.53
C TRP A 578 -19.55 -11.76 -0.44
N ILE A 579 -20.08 -10.85 0.38
CA ILE A 579 -19.49 -9.54 0.67
C ILE A 579 -19.09 -9.47 2.15
N LEU A 580 -17.86 -9.04 2.41
CA LEU A 580 -17.32 -8.78 3.74
C LEU A 580 -16.97 -7.30 3.88
N ILE A 581 -17.44 -6.70 4.96
CA ILE A 581 -17.07 -5.36 5.41
C ILE A 581 -16.43 -5.49 6.78
N ALA A 582 -15.52 -4.57 7.11
CA ALA A 582 -14.82 -4.57 8.39
C ALA A 582 -14.74 -3.16 9.00
N ASN A 583 -15.84 -2.41 8.94
CA ASN A 583 -15.97 -1.10 9.59
C ASN A 583 -17.14 -1.13 10.58
N SER A 584 -16.86 -1.53 11.82
CA SER A 584 -17.79 -1.57 12.95
C SER A 584 -17.03 -1.83 14.25
N TYR A 585 -17.71 -1.64 15.39
CA TYR A 585 -17.07 -1.60 16.71
C TYR A 585 -17.75 -2.53 17.71
N TRP A 586 -16.98 -3.05 18.66
CA TRP A 586 -17.52 -3.91 19.72
C TRP A 586 -18.39 -3.09 20.68
N LEU A 587 -19.40 -3.74 21.27
CA LEU A 587 -20.29 -3.11 22.25
C LEU A 587 -19.61 -2.83 23.61
N ASP A 588 -18.55 -3.58 23.94
CA ASP A 588 -17.61 -3.27 25.03
C ASP A 588 -16.16 -3.70 24.67
N ASP A 589 -15.19 -3.40 25.53
CA ASP A 589 -13.76 -3.64 25.26
C ASP A 589 -13.30 -5.12 25.41
N TYR A 590 -14.21 -6.10 25.49
CA TYR A 590 -13.81 -7.50 25.77
C TYR A 590 -14.65 -8.57 25.08
N ASN A 591 -15.91 -8.32 24.74
CA ASN A 591 -16.77 -9.33 24.10
C ASN A 591 -16.81 -9.10 22.58
N PRO A 592 -16.33 -10.04 21.75
CA PRO A 592 -16.40 -9.89 20.31
C PRO A 592 -17.85 -9.84 19.84
N CYS A 593 -18.12 -9.02 18.83
CA CYS A 593 -19.46 -8.80 18.29
C CYS A 593 -19.51 -9.17 16.80
N LEU A 594 -20.72 -9.36 16.27
CA LEU A 594 -21.01 -9.43 14.83
C LEU A 594 -22.16 -8.47 14.51
N THR A 595 -21.91 -7.49 13.64
CA THR A 595 -22.94 -6.53 13.24
C THR A 595 -23.75 -7.11 12.09
N TYR A 596 -25.05 -7.33 12.32
CA TYR A 596 -25.98 -7.88 11.33
C TYR A 596 -27.00 -6.85 10.80
N GLY A 597 -26.93 -5.60 11.23
CA GLY A 597 -27.76 -4.53 10.68
C GLY A 597 -27.36 -3.15 11.14
N GLN A 598 -27.61 -2.17 10.29
CA GLN A 598 -27.33 -0.75 10.50
C GLN A 598 -28.52 0.07 10.03
N ARG A 599 -28.76 1.21 10.68
CA ARG A 599 -29.84 2.12 10.28
C ARG A 599 -29.43 2.88 9.01
N GLY A 600 -30.39 3.34 8.24
CA GLY A 600 -30.16 4.33 7.20
C GLY A 600 -30.19 5.74 7.77
N VAL A 601 -29.93 6.73 6.94
CA VAL A 601 -30.10 8.14 7.29
C VAL A 601 -30.50 9.00 6.10
N VAL A 602 -31.40 9.95 6.33
CA VAL A 602 -31.67 11.08 5.44
C VAL A 602 -31.24 12.35 6.17
N HIS A 603 -30.31 13.10 5.60
CA HIS A 603 -29.88 14.42 6.07
C HIS A 603 -30.56 15.50 5.22
N ALA A 604 -31.08 16.55 5.89
CA ALA A 604 -31.78 17.64 5.21
C ALA A 604 -31.59 18.98 5.93
N ASN A 605 -31.63 20.06 5.16
CA ASN A 605 -31.82 21.42 5.67
C ASN A 605 -33.24 21.90 5.31
N LEU A 606 -33.92 22.53 6.27
CA LEU A 606 -35.12 23.32 6.03
C LEU A 606 -34.74 24.80 6.12
N VAL A 607 -35.03 25.56 5.07
CA VAL A 607 -34.54 26.93 4.92
C VAL A 607 -35.71 27.84 4.59
N VAL A 608 -36.04 28.77 5.50
CA VAL A 608 -37.08 29.79 5.25
C VAL A 608 -36.40 31.14 4.98
N THR A 609 -36.79 31.80 3.90
CA THR A 609 -36.21 33.08 3.45
C THR A 609 -37.30 34.10 3.14
N SER A 610 -37.08 35.35 3.53
CA SER A 610 -37.93 36.50 3.19
C SER A 610 -37.36 37.33 2.03
N ASP A 611 -38.25 38.01 1.31
CA ASP A 611 -37.90 39.12 0.43
C ASP A 611 -37.47 40.37 1.20
N HIS A 612 -37.91 40.51 2.46
CA HIS A 612 -37.50 41.62 3.31
C HIS A 612 -36.03 41.49 3.76
N PRO A 613 -35.30 42.60 3.94
CA PRO A 613 -33.99 42.61 4.60
C PRO A 613 -34.13 42.26 6.09
N ASP A 614 -33.01 42.22 6.83
CA ASP A 614 -33.08 42.11 8.29
C ASP A 614 -33.79 43.35 8.88
N LEU A 615 -34.89 43.14 9.62
CA LEU A 615 -35.78 44.19 10.17
C LEU A 615 -35.56 44.38 11.69
N HIS A 616 -36.05 45.47 12.26
CA HIS A 616 -35.92 45.75 13.70
C HIS A 616 -37.18 45.31 14.46
N SER A 617 -37.06 44.28 15.30
CA SER A 617 -38.23 43.61 15.92
C SER A 617 -39.11 44.53 16.79
N GLY A 618 -38.55 45.60 17.35
CA GLY A 618 -39.29 46.61 18.11
C GLY A 618 -39.95 47.73 17.28
N ILE A 619 -39.83 47.70 15.96
CA ILE A 619 -40.44 48.68 15.03
C ILE A 619 -41.33 47.93 14.01
N ASP A 620 -40.78 46.89 13.39
CA ASP A 620 -41.40 46.16 12.28
C ASP A 620 -42.17 44.91 12.75
N GLY A 621 -41.85 44.40 13.94
CA GLY A 621 -42.48 43.21 14.53
C GLY A 621 -43.98 43.43 14.78
N SER A 622 -44.81 42.72 14.02
CA SER A 622 -46.26 42.90 14.00
C SER A 622 -46.97 41.61 13.60
N SER A 623 -48.26 41.49 13.92
CA SER A 623 -49.08 40.33 13.53
C SER A 623 -49.42 40.25 12.04
N LEU A 624 -48.89 41.17 11.22
CA LEU A 624 -49.02 41.21 9.76
C LEU A 624 -47.70 40.88 9.06
N LEU A 625 -46.64 40.59 9.82
CA LEU A 625 -45.33 40.22 9.30
C LEU A 625 -45.09 38.72 9.50
N ASP A 626 -44.63 38.08 8.43
CA ASP A 626 -44.16 36.71 8.48
C ASP A 626 -42.66 36.67 8.72
N GLU A 627 -42.28 36.17 9.89
CA GLU A 627 -40.89 36.13 10.33
C GLU A 627 -40.31 34.74 10.00
N PRO A 628 -39.23 34.63 9.21
CA PRO A 628 -38.68 33.32 8.80
C PRO A 628 -38.37 32.36 9.96
N LEU A 629 -37.98 32.88 11.13
CA LEU A 629 -37.76 32.09 12.34
C LEU A 629 -39.08 31.62 13.01
N LYS A 630 -40.13 32.44 12.99
CA LYS A 630 -41.49 32.08 13.46
C LYS A 630 -42.00 30.90 12.65
N ASP A 631 -41.96 31.03 11.33
CA ASP A 631 -42.51 30.06 10.38
C ASP A 631 -41.73 28.74 10.42
N LEU A 632 -40.40 28.81 10.42
CA LEU A 632 -39.54 27.63 10.60
C LEU A 632 -39.80 26.93 11.94
N THR A 633 -40.01 27.68 13.03
CA THR A 633 -40.29 27.09 14.36
C THR A 633 -41.66 26.39 14.38
N MET A 634 -42.68 26.97 13.75
CA MET A 634 -44.00 26.34 13.59
C MET A 634 -43.89 25.07 12.73
N LEU A 635 -43.17 25.13 11.61
CA LEU A 635 -42.94 23.99 10.72
C LEU A 635 -42.23 22.83 11.43
N LEU A 636 -41.13 23.10 12.15
CA LEU A 636 -40.42 22.08 12.94
C LEU A 636 -41.31 21.42 14.00
N GLY A 637 -42.24 22.19 14.57
CA GLY A 637 -43.24 21.69 15.52
C GLY A 637 -44.25 20.68 14.92
N THR A 638 -44.41 20.61 13.61
CA THR A 638 -45.29 19.62 12.96
C THR A 638 -44.61 18.28 12.73
N LEU A 639 -43.28 18.25 12.52
CA LEU A 639 -42.53 17.05 12.12
C LEU A 639 -42.48 15.95 13.20
N VAL A 640 -42.51 16.34 14.48
CA VAL A 640 -42.31 15.43 15.63
C VAL A 640 -43.42 15.59 16.66
N GLY A 641 -44.20 14.52 16.85
CA GLY A 641 -45.24 14.42 17.86
C GLY A 641 -44.73 13.95 19.24
N PRO A 642 -45.65 13.78 20.20
CA PRO A 642 -45.32 13.34 21.55
C PRO A 642 -44.46 12.06 21.59
N LYS A 643 -43.52 12.00 22.54
CA LYS A 643 -42.53 10.93 22.69
C LYS A 643 -41.61 10.70 21.48
N GLY A 644 -41.48 11.68 20.58
CA GLY A 644 -40.58 11.58 19.42
C GLY A 644 -41.17 10.84 18.21
N LYS A 645 -42.49 10.58 18.20
CA LYS A 645 -43.14 9.98 17.02
C LYS A 645 -42.99 10.90 15.82
N ILE A 646 -42.47 10.36 14.71
CA ILE A 646 -42.37 11.08 13.44
C ILE A 646 -43.79 11.17 12.82
N ASN A 647 -44.18 12.37 12.39
CA ASN A 647 -45.56 12.68 11.94
C ASN A 647 -45.77 12.57 10.42
N LEU A 648 -44.75 12.17 9.65
CA LEU A 648 -44.89 11.92 8.20
C LEU A 648 -45.97 10.83 7.95
N PRO A 649 -46.87 11.01 6.96
CA PRO A 649 -47.88 10.01 6.62
C PRO A 649 -47.28 8.64 6.26
N GLY A 650 -47.87 7.56 6.78
CA GLY A 650 -47.44 6.17 6.52
C GLY A 650 -46.05 5.78 7.05
N PHE A 651 -45.32 6.70 7.69
CA PHE A 651 -43.89 6.55 7.97
C PHE A 651 -43.52 5.31 8.81
N GLN A 652 -44.39 4.92 9.75
CA GLN A 652 -44.15 3.77 10.64
C GLN A 652 -44.68 2.44 10.08
N ASP A 653 -45.49 2.47 9.02
CA ASP A 653 -46.15 1.29 8.46
C ASP A 653 -45.18 0.22 7.89
N PRO A 654 -44.02 0.56 7.28
CA PRO A 654 -43.06 -0.46 6.82
C PRO A 654 -42.17 -1.04 7.94
N VAL A 655 -42.20 -0.50 9.17
CA VAL A 655 -41.27 -0.89 10.25
C VAL A 655 -41.51 -2.34 10.68
N LEU A 656 -40.47 -3.18 10.58
CA LEU A 656 -40.58 -4.60 10.90
C LEU A 656 -40.98 -4.85 12.37
N PRO A 657 -41.97 -5.72 12.63
CA PRO A 657 -42.36 -6.11 13.98
C PRO A 657 -41.24 -6.91 14.66
N LEU A 658 -41.12 -6.78 15.98
CA LEU A 658 -40.14 -7.55 16.76
C LEU A 658 -40.50 -9.05 16.73
N THR A 659 -39.53 -9.88 16.36
CA THR A 659 -39.64 -11.35 16.43
C THR A 659 -39.06 -11.89 17.74
N ASP A 660 -39.49 -13.07 18.19
CA ASP A 660 -39.00 -13.66 19.44
C ASP A 660 -37.49 -13.96 19.38
N ILE A 661 -36.99 -14.46 18.25
CA ILE A 661 -35.55 -14.69 18.01
C ILE A 661 -34.75 -13.38 18.09
N GLU A 662 -35.34 -12.25 17.66
CA GLU A 662 -34.69 -10.94 17.82
C GLU A 662 -34.72 -10.47 19.28
N ARG A 663 -35.82 -10.70 20.02
CA ARG A 663 -35.93 -10.43 21.46
C ARG A 663 -34.90 -11.23 22.26
N GLU A 664 -34.70 -12.51 21.95
CA GLU A 664 -33.69 -13.36 22.58
C GLU A 664 -32.27 -12.80 22.43
N ARG A 665 -31.92 -12.25 21.25
CA ARG A 665 -30.62 -11.59 21.01
C ARG A 665 -30.43 -10.37 21.92
N TYR A 666 -31.46 -9.51 22.06
CA TYR A 666 -31.40 -8.39 23.01
C TYR A 666 -31.27 -8.86 24.47
N GLY A 667 -31.91 -9.97 24.85
CA GLY A 667 -31.73 -10.60 26.15
C GLY A 667 -30.27 -11.03 26.41
N ALA A 668 -29.65 -11.71 25.46
CA ALA A 668 -28.24 -12.12 25.55
C ALA A 668 -27.28 -10.92 25.64
N ILE A 669 -27.56 -9.82 24.94
CA ILE A 669 -26.81 -8.56 25.06
C ILE A 669 -26.95 -7.96 26.47
N ALA A 670 -28.19 -7.83 26.97
CA ALA A 670 -28.46 -7.26 28.29
C ALA A 670 -27.77 -8.08 29.40
N GLU A 671 -27.84 -9.40 29.32
CA GLU A 671 -27.15 -10.32 30.22
C GLU A 671 -25.64 -10.08 30.33
N ILE A 672 -24.98 -9.63 29.27
CA ILE A 672 -23.53 -9.40 29.25
C ILE A 672 -23.20 -8.00 29.78
N LEU A 673 -23.98 -6.97 29.38
CA LEU A 673 -23.80 -5.61 29.85
C LEU A 673 -24.10 -5.47 31.36
N LEU A 674 -25.17 -6.07 31.86
CA LEU A 674 -25.57 -5.97 33.28
C LEU A 674 -24.50 -6.54 34.24
N LYS A 675 -23.74 -7.56 33.82
CA LYS A 675 -22.62 -8.13 34.58
C LYS A 675 -21.46 -7.13 34.82
N ARG A 676 -21.43 -6.01 34.07
CA ARG A 676 -20.37 -4.98 34.11
C ARG A 676 -20.86 -3.57 34.43
N HIS A 677 -22.16 -3.31 34.23
CA HIS A 677 -22.80 -2.04 34.52
C HIS A 677 -23.89 -2.19 35.60
N PRO A 678 -23.55 -2.56 36.85
CA PRO A 678 -24.52 -2.77 37.94
C PRO A 678 -25.30 -1.50 38.37
N GLN A 679 -24.93 -0.33 37.84
CA GLN A 679 -25.73 0.89 37.90
C GLN A 679 -27.03 0.81 37.09
N ILE A 680 -27.11 -0.07 36.08
CA ILE A 680 -28.31 -0.37 35.31
C ILE A 680 -29.12 -1.41 36.12
N LYS A 681 -30.22 -0.96 36.72
CA LYS A 681 -31.03 -1.78 37.65
C LYS A 681 -32.16 -2.56 36.97
N ASP A 682 -32.42 -2.29 35.70
CA ASP A 682 -33.58 -2.75 34.95
C ASP A 682 -33.08 -3.28 33.60
N ALA A 683 -33.36 -4.57 33.33
CA ALA A 683 -32.95 -5.26 32.12
C ALA A 683 -33.88 -4.93 30.94
N ASP A 684 -35.18 -4.81 31.20
CA ASP A 684 -36.19 -4.55 30.17
C ASP A 684 -36.06 -3.09 29.67
N ALA A 685 -35.83 -2.13 30.57
CA ALA A 685 -35.53 -0.76 30.18
C ALA A 685 -34.22 -0.61 29.37
N LEU A 686 -33.23 -1.49 29.59
CA LEU A 686 -32.02 -1.54 28.75
C LEU A 686 -32.33 -2.12 27.37
N ILE A 687 -33.11 -3.21 27.30
CA ILE A 687 -33.55 -3.83 26.03
C ILE A 687 -34.36 -2.82 25.21
N ASP A 688 -35.34 -2.14 25.82
CA ASP A 688 -36.13 -1.09 25.18
C ASP A 688 -35.23 0.06 24.70
N SER A 689 -34.24 0.49 25.49
CA SER A 689 -33.29 1.55 25.09
C SER A 689 -32.44 1.14 23.88
N LEU A 690 -31.98 -0.12 23.82
CA LEU A 690 -31.24 -0.64 22.66
C LEU A 690 -32.16 -0.77 21.43
N MET A 691 -33.40 -1.24 21.60
CA MET A 691 -34.39 -1.31 20.54
C MET A 691 -34.67 0.07 19.93
N HIS A 692 -34.89 1.10 20.75
CA HIS A 692 -35.11 2.48 20.29
C HIS A 692 -33.87 3.08 19.59
N ARG A 693 -32.66 2.58 19.87
CA ARG A 693 -31.41 3.05 19.23
C ARG A 693 -31.09 2.32 17.92
N TRP A 694 -31.57 1.09 17.73
CA TRP A 694 -31.11 0.20 16.65
C TRP A 694 -32.21 -0.31 15.71
N ARG A 695 -33.47 -0.45 16.15
CA ARG A 695 -34.58 -0.95 15.32
C ARG A 695 -35.78 -0.01 15.18
N GLU A 696 -35.82 1.09 15.94
CA GLU A 696 -36.79 2.17 15.73
C GLU A 696 -36.17 3.34 14.96
N PRO A 697 -36.95 4.01 14.09
CA PRO A 697 -36.53 5.22 13.41
C PRO A 697 -36.59 6.44 14.35
N SER A 698 -35.77 7.47 14.07
CA SER A 698 -35.65 8.64 14.95
C SER A 698 -35.27 9.92 14.19
N LEU A 699 -36.02 11.01 14.37
CA LEU A 699 -35.70 12.33 13.84
C LEU A 699 -34.90 13.13 14.89
N THR A 700 -33.87 13.84 14.44
CA THR A 700 -33.07 14.75 15.27
C THR A 700 -32.88 16.08 14.55
N ILE A 701 -33.17 17.18 15.23
CA ILE A 701 -32.83 18.54 14.80
C ILE A 701 -31.46 18.85 15.41
N HIS A 702 -30.47 19.17 14.59
CA HIS A 702 -29.07 19.36 14.99
C HIS A 702 -28.75 20.81 15.31
N SER A 703 -29.22 21.74 14.46
CA SER A 703 -29.03 23.17 14.62
C SER A 703 -30.26 23.94 14.12
N VAL A 704 -30.49 25.11 14.71
CA VAL A 704 -31.30 26.18 14.10
C VAL A 704 -30.40 27.41 14.03
N GLU A 705 -30.12 27.84 12.81
CA GLU A 705 -29.14 28.85 12.46
C GLU A 705 -29.84 30.11 11.94
N VAL A 706 -29.49 31.25 12.54
CA VAL A 706 -30.07 32.55 12.25
C VAL A 706 -28.92 33.55 12.06
N PRO A 707 -28.75 34.17 10.87
CA PRO A 707 -27.70 35.15 10.64
C PRO A 707 -27.76 36.31 11.64
N GLY A 708 -26.58 36.74 12.13
CA GLY A 708 -26.44 37.85 13.09
C GLY A 708 -26.49 37.46 14.58
N SER A 709 -26.89 36.22 14.92
CA SER A 709 -27.18 35.79 16.30
C SER A 709 -25.97 35.57 17.24
N SER A 710 -24.74 35.55 16.73
CA SER A 710 -23.65 34.81 17.41
C SER A 710 -23.08 35.44 18.69
N LYS A 711 -23.19 36.76 18.92
CA LYS A 711 -22.59 37.46 20.09
C LYS A 711 -23.33 38.71 20.62
N SER A 712 -24.66 38.81 20.53
CA SER A 712 -25.43 39.80 21.33
C SER A 712 -26.92 39.48 21.36
N THR A 713 -27.67 40.13 22.26
CA THR A 713 -29.13 40.18 22.26
C THR A 713 -29.61 41.20 21.21
N THR A 714 -29.57 40.82 19.93
CA THR A 714 -30.01 41.67 18.80
C THR A 714 -31.54 41.67 18.67
N THR A 715 -32.14 42.87 18.65
CA THR A 715 -33.58 43.09 18.38
C THR A 715 -33.87 43.07 16.88
N THR A 716 -33.52 41.95 16.23
CA THR A 716 -33.52 41.81 14.77
C THR A 716 -34.39 40.64 14.33
N ILE A 717 -35.29 40.88 13.38
CA ILE A 717 -35.98 39.84 12.61
C ILE A 717 -35.09 39.54 11.41
N SER A 718 -34.39 38.40 11.44
CA SER A 718 -33.47 38.05 10.36
C SER A 718 -34.23 37.57 9.11
N ARG A 719 -33.75 38.02 7.94
CA ARG A 719 -34.26 37.66 6.60
C ARG A 719 -34.31 36.16 6.32
N LYS A 720 -33.49 35.37 7.01
CA LYS A 720 -33.32 33.94 6.74
C LYS A 720 -33.18 33.15 8.02
N ALA A 721 -33.81 31.98 8.08
CA ALA A 721 -33.61 30.98 9.12
C ALA A 721 -33.36 29.61 8.48
N LYS A 722 -32.44 28.83 9.05
CA LYS A 722 -32.12 27.46 8.61
C LYS A 722 -32.24 26.50 9.78
N ALA A 723 -32.81 25.32 9.57
CA ALA A 723 -32.69 24.20 10.48
C ALA A 723 -31.98 23.04 9.77
N SER A 724 -30.99 22.44 10.43
CA SER A 724 -30.29 21.24 9.95
C SER A 724 -30.82 20.03 10.72
N LEU A 725 -31.30 18.99 10.03
CA LEU A 725 -31.90 17.82 10.67
C LEU A 725 -31.46 16.51 10.01
N SER A 726 -31.72 15.39 10.69
CA SER A 726 -31.65 14.06 10.08
C SER A 726 -32.75 13.13 10.57
N ILE A 727 -33.19 12.24 9.70
CA ILE A 727 -34.07 11.11 10.02
C ILE A 727 -33.24 9.84 9.91
N ARG A 728 -33.07 9.12 11.02
CA ARG A 728 -32.54 7.74 11.00
C ARG A 728 -33.68 6.79 10.66
N ILE A 729 -33.49 6.00 9.62
CA ILE A 729 -34.48 5.07 9.05
C ILE A 729 -34.07 3.62 9.29
N VAL A 730 -35.03 2.70 9.20
CA VAL A 730 -34.87 1.28 9.59
C VAL A 730 -35.28 0.34 8.45
N PRO A 731 -34.86 -0.94 8.47
CA PRO A 731 -35.10 -1.87 7.37
C PRO A 731 -36.57 -1.90 6.90
N ASN A 732 -36.75 -2.06 5.59
CA ASN A 732 -37.97 -1.82 4.78
C ASN A 732 -38.34 -0.35 4.50
N GLN A 733 -37.69 0.65 5.11
CA GLN A 733 -37.74 2.03 4.62
C GLN A 733 -36.68 2.25 3.52
N VAL A 734 -37.02 3.00 2.48
CA VAL A 734 -36.11 3.42 1.38
C VAL A 734 -35.74 4.88 1.59
N ALA A 735 -34.46 5.23 1.47
CA ALA A 735 -34.00 6.57 1.84
C ALA A 735 -34.59 7.69 0.98
N ASP A 736 -34.68 7.48 -0.33
CA ASP A 736 -35.15 8.49 -1.28
C ASP A 736 -36.68 8.71 -1.18
N ASP A 737 -37.46 7.66 -0.91
CA ASP A 737 -38.91 7.76 -0.65
C ASP A 737 -39.18 8.59 0.62
N ILE A 738 -38.38 8.39 1.67
CA ILE A 738 -38.48 9.18 2.91
C ILE A 738 -38.02 10.63 2.70
N ALA A 739 -37.01 10.87 1.85
CA ALA A 739 -36.59 12.21 1.49
C ALA A 739 -37.68 12.96 0.69
N ALA A 740 -38.32 12.29 -0.26
CA ALA A 740 -39.46 12.84 -1.01
C ALA A 740 -40.67 13.11 -0.10
N ALA A 741 -41.00 12.18 0.80
CA ALA A 741 -42.09 12.34 1.78
C ALA A 741 -41.82 13.48 2.78
N LEU A 742 -40.57 13.69 3.19
CA LEU A 742 -40.17 14.84 4.02
C LEU A 742 -40.38 16.16 3.28
N THR A 743 -39.90 16.27 2.04
CA THR A 743 -40.06 17.49 1.21
C THR A 743 -41.53 17.82 0.98
N LEU A 744 -42.34 16.83 0.59
CA LEU A 744 -43.78 17.00 0.37
C LEU A 744 -44.52 17.40 1.65
N TYR A 745 -44.26 16.71 2.76
CA TYR A 745 -44.91 17.02 4.04
C TYR A 745 -44.51 18.41 4.57
N ALA A 746 -43.23 18.78 4.43
CA ALA A 746 -42.73 20.09 4.84
C ALA A 746 -43.38 21.22 4.02
N GLN A 747 -43.51 21.05 2.70
CA GLN A 747 -44.24 22.00 1.86
C GLN A 747 -45.71 22.09 2.27
N GLU A 748 -46.42 20.95 2.39
CA GLU A 748 -47.83 20.93 2.81
C GLU A 748 -48.07 21.60 4.18
N GLN A 749 -47.14 21.50 5.13
CA GLN A 749 -47.29 22.15 6.44
C GLN A 749 -46.90 23.62 6.40
N PHE A 750 -46.03 24.04 5.49
CA PHE A 750 -45.64 25.43 5.30
C PHE A 750 -46.70 26.22 4.53
N ASP A 751 -47.29 25.65 3.48
CA ASP A 751 -48.40 26.24 2.72
C ASP A 751 -49.60 26.57 3.63
N ARG A 752 -49.84 25.74 4.65
CA ARG A 752 -50.88 25.94 5.69
C ARG A 752 -50.62 27.10 6.65
N LEU A 753 -49.43 27.72 6.61
CA LEU A 753 -49.13 28.93 7.37
C LEU A 753 -49.61 30.20 6.65
N GLU A 754 -49.97 30.10 5.37
CA GLU A 754 -50.34 31.24 4.48
C GLU A 754 -49.26 32.36 4.42
N SER A 755 -48.03 32.01 4.78
CA SER A 755 -46.87 32.91 4.90
C SER A 755 -46.40 33.47 3.55
N GLN A 756 -45.93 34.71 3.57
CA GLN A 756 -45.29 35.34 2.39
C GLN A 756 -43.80 34.97 2.21
N ASN A 757 -43.22 34.15 3.10
CA ASN A 757 -41.84 33.69 2.99
C ASN A 757 -41.71 32.46 2.07
N GLU A 758 -40.50 32.22 1.53
CA GLU A 758 -40.20 31.03 0.73
C GLU A 758 -39.56 29.93 1.59
N LEU A 759 -40.04 28.69 1.46
CA LEU A 759 -39.39 27.48 1.99
C LEU A 759 -38.55 26.80 0.90
N THR A 760 -37.30 26.49 1.23
CA THR A 760 -36.45 25.57 0.46
C THR A 760 -36.14 24.34 1.32
N VAL A 761 -36.29 23.14 0.75
CA VAL A 761 -35.87 21.87 1.36
C VAL A 761 -34.65 21.34 0.62
N GLU A 762 -33.51 21.31 1.29
CA GLU A 762 -32.24 20.83 0.72
C GLU A 762 -31.95 19.42 1.29
N ILE A 763 -32.05 18.37 0.47
CA ILE A 763 -31.59 17.03 0.88
C ILE A 763 -30.07 16.97 0.70
N THR A 764 -29.33 16.78 1.78
CA THR A 764 -27.86 16.84 1.79
C THR A 764 -27.17 15.48 1.79
N GLY A 765 -27.92 14.39 1.98
CA GLY A 765 -27.42 13.02 1.80
C GLY A 765 -28.46 11.97 2.17
N THR A 766 -28.49 10.86 1.42
CA THR A 766 -29.35 9.69 1.67
C THR A 766 -28.52 8.41 1.81
N SER A 767 -28.93 7.54 2.73
CA SER A 767 -28.33 6.22 2.97
C SER A 767 -29.44 5.25 3.31
N ASP A 768 -29.56 4.17 2.54
CA ASP A 768 -30.46 3.06 2.85
C ASP A 768 -30.07 2.36 4.17
N PRO A 769 -31.04 1.74 4.87
CA PRO A 769 -30.78 0.83 5.98
C PRO A 769 -30.27 -0.53 5.48
N TRP A 770 -29.47 -1.21 6.29
CA TRP A 770 -28.97 -2.55 6.02
C TRP A 770 -29.40 -3.56 7.10
N LEU A 771 -29.71 -4.78 6.66
CA LEU A 771 -30.05 -5.92 7.52
C LEU A 771 -29.63 -7.21 6.82
N GLY A 772 -28.53 -7.80 7.26
CA GLY A 772 -28.11 -9.14 6.88
C GLY A 772 -28.87 -10.22 7.67
N ASP A 773 -28.84 -11.46 7.17
CA ASP A 773 -29.41 -12.63 7.87
C ASP A 773 -28.37 -13.32 8.77
N PRO A 774 -28.53 -13.30 10.11
CA PRO A 774 -27.64 -14.01 11.03
C PRO A 774 -27.67 -15.54 10.90
N GLY A 775 -28.69 -16.11 10.26
CA GLY A 775 -28.79 -17.55 9.98
C GLY A 775 -27.96 -18.01 8.79
N SER A 776 -27.45 -17.07 7.97
CA SER A 776 -26.72 -17.38 6.75
C SER A 776 -25.31 -17.91 7.00
N GLU A 777 -24.81 -18.66 6.02
CA GLU A 777 -23.52 -19.37 6.01
C GLU A 777 -22.31 -18.47 6.36
N ILE A 778 -22.32 -17.22 5.87
CA ILE A 778 -21.28 -16.23 6.14
C ILE A 778 -21.25 -15.82 7.62
N PHE A 779 -22.41 -15.60 8.24
CA PHE A 779 -22.52 -15.30 9.67
C PHE A 779 -22.23 -16.53 10.56
N SER A 780 -22.57 -17.74 10.12
CA SER A 780 -22.11 -18.99 10.77
C SER A 780 -20.59 -19.07 10.77
N THR A 781 -19.95 -18.88 9.60
CA THR A 781 -18.50 -19.05 9.44
C THR A 781 -17.70 -17.95 10.14
N LEU A 782 -18.20 -16.71 10.16
CA LEU A 782 -17.66 -15.64 10.99
C LEU A 782 -17.79 -15.94 12.50
N SER A 783 -18.89 -16.57 12.93
CA SER A 783 -19.10 -16.96 14.32
C SER A 783 -18.14 -18.07 14.77
N ASP A 784 -17.92 -19.07 13.92
CA ASP A 784 -16.90 -20.11 14.12
C ASP A 784 -15.49 -19.50 14.16
N ALA A 785 -15.18 -18.59 13.22
CA ALA A 785 -13.88 -17.92 13.12
C ALA A 785 -13.55 -17.08 14.37
N ILE A 786 -14.50 -16.26 14.84
CA ILE A 786 -14.34 -15.48 16.08
C ILE A 786 -14.20 -16.42 17.29
N THR A 787 -15.06 -17.43 17.40
CA THR A 787 -15.02 -18.37 18.53
C THR A 787 -13.67 -19.09 18.59
N THR A 788 -13.10 -19.42 17.43
CA THR A 788 -11.76 -20.02 17.31
C THR A 788 -10.67 -19.01 17.70
N ALA A 789 -10.67 -17.82 17.11
CA ALA A 789 -9.63 -16.80 17.33
C ALA A 789 -9.56 -16.31 18.79
N TRP A 790 -10.69 -16.25 19.50
CA TRP A 790 -10.79 -15.75 20.87
C TRP A 790 -10.89 -16.84 21.95
N THR A 791 -10.90 -18.13 21.58
CA THR A 791 -10.78 -19.24 22.55
C THR A 791 -9.32 -19.70 22.63
N PRO A 792 -8.67 -19.69 23.80
CA PRO A 792 -7.23 -19.94 23.90
C PRO A 792 -6.88 -21.44 23.77
N ASP A 793 -6.18 -21.79 22.69
CA ASP A 793 -5.57 -23.10 22.47
C ASP A 793 -4.58 -23.47 23.59
N GLN A 794 -4.93 -24.48 24.39
CA GLN A 794 -4.08 -24.93 25.50
C GLN A 794 -2.79 -25.64 25.04
N GLN A 795 -2.69 -26.03 23.76
CA GLN A 795 -1.56 -26.82 23.26
C GLN A 795 -0.29 -26.00 22.95
N ASN A 796 -0.42 -24.70 22.67
CA ASN A 796 0.71 -23.85 22.24
C ASN A 796 1.29 -22.91 23.33
N ALA A 797 0.77 -22.95 24.55
CA ALA A 797 1.16 -22.06 25.65
C ALA A 797 2.51 -22.41 26.30
N LYS A 798 3.62 -22.29 25.55
CA LYS A 798 5.00 -22.56 26.04
C LYS A 798 5.42 -21.71 27.24
N HIS A 799 4.80 -20.54 27.45
CA HIS A 799 5.10 -19.65 28.58
C HIS A 799 3.82 -19.27 29.33
N GLN A 800 3.55 -19.96 30.45
CA GLN A 800 2.58 -19.49 31.43
C GLN A 800 3.17 -18.32 32.23
N TYR A 801 2.89 -17.10 31.79
CA TYR A 801 3.11 -15.93 32.64
C TYR A 801 2.10 -15.94 33.78
N TYR A 802 2.57 -16.15 35.01
CA TYR A 802 1.75 -16.01 36.20
C TYR A 802 1.18 -14.59 36.27
N ALA A 803 -0.14 -14.47 36.39
CA ALA A 803 -0.78 -13.19 36.62
C ALA A 803 -0.25 -12.58 37.92
N LEU A 804 0.45 -11.45 37.84
CA LEU A 804 0.99 -10.76 39.00
C LEU A 804 -0.14 -10.46 40.00
N PRO A 805 0.00 -10.82 41.29
CA PRO A 805 -1.05 -10.60 42.27
C PRO A 805 -1.48 -9.13 42.32
N ARG A 806 -2.73 -8.87 41.93
CA ARG A 806 -3.34 -7.55 41.93
C ARG A 806 -3.42 -7.04 43.37
N ARG A 807 -2.42 -6.26 43.81
CA ARG A 807 -2.35 -5.68 45.16
C ARG A 807 -3.59 -4.83 45.41
N THR A 808 -4.54 -5.38 46.16
CA THR A 808 -5.63 -4.64 46.80
C THR A 808 -5.03 -3.67 47.81
N ALA A 809 -5.30 -2.38 47.65
CA ALA A 809 -4.80 -1.34 48.53
C ALA A 809 -5.72 -1.20 49.74
N GLU A 810 -5.48 -2.00 50.79
CA GLU A 810 -6.16 -1.82 52.07
C GLU A 810 -5.25 -2.16 53.27
N GLU A 811 -5.40 -1.32 54.29
CA GLU A 811 -4.81 -1.23 55.64
C GLU A 811 -3.77 -2.23 56.16
N THR A 812 -2.68 -1.69 56.74
CA THR A 812 -2.43 -1.90 58.20
C THR A 812 -1.51 -0.82 58.79
N ARG A 813 -1.85 -0.34 60.01
CA ARG A 813 -0.96 0.43 60.89
C ARG A 813 -0.22 -0.52 61.84
N ALA A 814 1.11 -0.38 62.02
CA ALA A 814 1.77 -0.67 63.32
C ALA A 814 3.25 -0.18 63.40
N THR A 815 3.54 0.55 64.47
CA THR A 815 4.77 0.60 65.31
C THR A 815 6.18 0.23 64.78
N SER A 816 7.12 1.15 65.04
CA SER A 816 8.59 0.97 65.19
C SER A 816 8.94 0.27 66.54
N PRO A 817 10.22 -0.01 66.99
CA PRO A 817 11.50 0.62 66.59
C PRO A 817 12.85 -0.17 66.61
N ARG A 818 13.89 0.46 66.01
CA ARG A 818 15.34 0.55 66.37
C ARG A 818 16.18 -0.67 66.86
N GLY A 819 17.34 -0.86 66.18
CA GLY A 819 18.65 -1.20 66.79
C GLY A 819 19.32 -2.50 66.29
N THR A 820 20.66 -2.67 66.26
CA THR A 820 21.79 -1.72 66.35
C THR A 820 23.13 -2.40 65.96
N GLY A 821 24.00 -1.73 65.18
CA GLY A 821 25.44 -2.05 65.01
C GLY A 821 25.81 -3.20 64.03
N ASN A 822 27.02 -3.26 63.46
CA ASN A 822 28.08 -2.23 63.43
C ASN A 822 29.09 -2.44 62.26
N GLU A 823 29.77 -1.34 61.88
CA GLU A 823 31.11 -1.28 61.22
C GLU A 823 31.26 -1.72 59.73
N THR A 824 32.06 -1.06 58.88
CA THR A 824 32.88 0.18 59.02
C THR A 824 33.12 0.88 57.67
N LEU A 825 33.06 2.23 57.67
CA LEU A 825 33.91 3.25 56.97
C LEU A 825 34.28 3.09 55.45
N THR A 826 34.43 4.14 54.63
CA THR A 826 34.51 5.62 54.80
C THR A 826 34.00 6.29 53.50
N SER A 827 33.01 7.18 53.51
CA SER A 827 33.10 8.67 53.41
C SER A 827 33.80 9.23 52.15
N VAL A 828 33.31 10.29 51.46
CA VAL A 828 32.86 11.59 51.99
C VAL A 828 31.64 12.18 51.25
N LEU A 829 30.55 12.40 52.02
CA LEU A 829 29.62 13.56 52.14
C LEU A 829 29.15 14.35 50.87
N ARG A 830 27.83 14.61 50.65
CA ARG A 830 26.88 15.52 51.37
C ARG A 830 27.36 16.99 51.40
N ARG A 831 26.55 18.04 51.15
CA ARG A 831 25.09 18.32 51.29
C ARG A 831 24.70 19.48 50.28
N GLN A 832 23.52 20.12 50.15
CA GLN A 832 22.21 20.20 50.85
C GLN A 832 21.08 20.76 49.91
N ASP A 833 19.83 20.85 50.42
CA ASP A 833 18.66 21.73 50.10
C ASP A 833 19.03 23.21 49.72
N SER A 834 18.19 24.11 49.16
CA SER A 834 16.72 24.19 48.94
C SER A 834 16.30 25.24 47.85
N GLU A 835 14.99 25.33 47.58
CA GLU A 835 14.13 26.41 46.99
C GLU A 835 14.70 27.74 46.43
N ASP A 836 14.10 28.15 45.29
CA ASP A 836 13.80 29.49 44.73
C ASP A 836 14.66 30.74 45.02
N SER A 837 15.11 31.40 43.93
CA SER A 837 15.11 32.87 43.82
C SER A 837 15.15 33.37 42.35
N LEU A 838 14.78 34.63 42.13
CA LEU A 838 14.66 35.31 40.83
C LEU A 838 15.72 36.43 40.64
N ALA A 839 15.80 36.97 39.41
CA ALA A 839 16.39 38.26 39.00
C ALA A 839 17.92 38.38 38.73
N SER A 840 18.30 38.03 37.49
CA SER A 840 19.06 38.84 36.50
C SER A 840 20.24 39.77 36.88
N HIS A 841 21.36 39.62 36.16
CA HIS A 841 22.18 40.62 35.40
C HIS A 841 23.63 40.09 35.19
N ILE A 842 24.51 40.57 34.28
CA ILE A 842 24.48 40.97 32.85
C ILE A 842 25.93 41.41 32.45
N ASP A 843 26.23 41.56 31.15
CA ASP A 843 27.45 42.19 30.56
C ASP A 843 28.80 41.44 30.66
N ARG A 844 29.74 41.50 29.70
CA ARG A 844 29.79 42.01 28.29
C ARG A 844 30.89 41.21 27.52
N ILE A 845 31.53 41.56 26.38
CA ILE A 845 31.78 42.80 25.61
C ILE A 845 32.05 42.46 24.12
N ILE A 846 32.24 43.49 23.26
CA ILE A 846 32.86 43.47 21.89
C ILE A 846 32.01 42.81 20.77
N MET A 847 31.77 43.44 19.60
CA MET A 847 31.95 44.84 19.18
C MET A 847 30.93 45.22 18.07
N SER A 848 30.85 46.50 17.73
CA SER A 848 29.97 47.05 16.67
C SER A 848 30.78 47.74 15.55
N THR A 849 30.09 48.45 14.63
CA THR A 849 30.58 49.27 13.48
C THR A 849 30.75 48.53 12.13
N THR A 850 30.52 49.14 10.93
CA THR A 850 30.29 50.57 10.58
C THR A 850 29.43 50.80 9.29
N THR A 851 28.52 51.78 9.32
CA THR A 851 28.06 52.75 8.25
C THR A 851 28.02 52.40 6.74
N SER A 852 27.08 52.89 5.91
CA SER A 852 26.74 54.32 5.65
C SER A 852 25.43 54.50 4.82
N LYS A 853 24.52 55.43 5.17
CA LYS A 853 24.24 56.79 4.59
C LYS A 853 24.01 56.85 3.05
N THR A 854 23.01 57.54 2.46
CA THR A 854 21.83 58.38 2.86
C THR A 854 20.82 58.40 1.64
N LYS A 855 19.87 59.31 1.29
CA LYS A 855 19.51 60.71 1.65
C LYS A 855 18.13 61.18 1.10
N SER A 856 17.32 61.88 1.92
CA SER A 856 16.13 62.71 1.54
C SER A 856 14.84 61.97 1.06
N ARG A 857 13.60 62.51 1.19
CA ARG A 857 13.12 63.85 1.64
C ARG A 857 11.71 63.81 2.29
N ASN A 858 11.36 64.86 3.06
CA ASN A 858 10.18 65.08 3.95
C ASN A 858 8.78 65.05 3.25
N ARG A 859 7.59 65.07 3.91
CA ARG A 859 7.14 65.94 5.04
C ARG A 859 5.71 65.63 5.62
N SER A 860 5.50 65.92 6.93
CA SER A 860 4.23 66.23 7.69
C SER A 860 3.04 65.23 7.71
N VAL A 861 2.41 64.76 8.83
CA VAL A 861 2.13 65.25 10.24
C VAL A 861 1.03 66.33 10.31
N PRO A 862 0.05 66.36 11.26
CA PRO A 862 -0.17 65.60 12.53
C PRO A 862 -1.31 64.54 12.41
N SER A 863 -2.22 64.15 13.35
CA SER A 863 -2.71 64.60 14.70
C SER A 863 -3.49 63.47 15.43
N THR A 864 -3.09 62.99 16.63
CA THR A 864 -3.61 63.28 18.02
C THR A 864 -5.09 62.96 18.33
N THR A 865 -5.54 62.38 19.47
CA THR A 865 -4.93 61.81 20.73
C THR A 865 -6.03 60.96 21.46
N VAL A 866 -5.81 59.77 22.07
CA VAL A 866 -5.44 59.46 23.51
C VAL A 866 -6.13 60.36 24.58
N PRO A 867 -6.53 59.92 25.82
CA PRO A 867 -6.05 58.71 26.54
C PRO A 867 -6.94 57.94 27.60
N THR A 868 -6.47 56.72 27.93
CA THR A 868 -6.42 56.05 29.28
C THR A 868 -7.65 55.54 30.07
N SER A 869 -7.36 54.57 30.96
CA SER A 869 -8.24 53.72 31.78
C SER A 869 -8.36 54.13 33.26
N SER A 870 -9.43 53.68 33.94
CA SER A 870 -9.46 53.29 35.37
C SER A 870 -10.79 52.56 35.70
N THR A 871 -10.84 51.34 36.26
CA THR A 871 -10.65 50.81 37.65
C THR A 871 -11.76 51.05 38.71
N LEU A 872 -12.20 49.93 39.31
CA LEU A 872 -12.72 49.72 40.69
C LEU A 872 -14.15 50.13 41.13
N THR A 873 -14.90 49.10 41.59
CA THR A 873 -15.79 49.01 42.79
C THR A 873 -16.80 50.11 43.16
N ALA A 874 -18.04 49.69 43.43
CA ALA A 874 -18.71 49.85 44.75
C ALA A 874 -20.02 49.01 44.86
N GLN A 875 -20.61 48.94 46.06
CA GLN A 875 -21.83 48.18 46.39
C GLN A 875 -23.02 49.10 46.78
N SER A 876 -24.18 48.47 47.04
CA SER A 876 -25.39 48.97 47.72
C SER A 876 -26.39 49.84 46.91
N GLY A 877 -27.70 49.77 47.17
CA GLY A 877 -28.45 48.77 47.97
C GLY A 877 -29.80 49.29 48.53
N LYS A 878 -30.72 48.35 48.84
CA LYS A 878 -32.06 48.58 49.49
C LYS A 878 -33.08 49.35 48.61
N HIS A 879 -34.41 49.36 48.85
CA HIS A 879 -35.29 48.77 49.89
C HIS A 879 -36.73 48.58 49.32
N THR A 880 -37.55 47.70 49.93
CA THR A 880 -39.06 47.71 49.94
C THR A 880 -39.81 47.54 48.59
N THR A 881 -41.06 47.03 48.50
CA THR A 881 -42.07 46.52 49.46
C THR A 881 -42.98 45.47 48.79
N ALA A 882 -43.70 44.65 49.58
CA ALA A 882 -44.84 43.83 49.13
C ALA A 882 -46.18 44.67 49.19
N PRO A 883 -47.38 44.20 48.76
CA PRO A 883 -48.03 42.95 49.21
C PRO A 883 -48.85 42.11 48.19
N ASP A 884 -49.16 40.87 48.59
CA ASP A 884 -50.39 40.04 48.49
C ASP A 884 -51.55 40.46 47.55
N SER A 885 -52.35 39.56 46.95
CA SER A 885 -53.12 38.50 47.65
C SER A 885 -54.00 37.61 46.72
N ALA A 886 -54.34 36.39 47.22
CA ALA A 886 -55.58 35.58 47.00
C ALA A 886 -56.02 35.08 45.58
N ALA A 887 -56.76 33.96 45.40
CA ALA A 887 -56.97 32.74 46.21
C ALA A 887 -57.70 31.60 45.43
N SER A 888 -57.60 30.35 45.96
CA SER A 888 -58.56 29.21 45.93
C SER A 888 -59.12 28.56 44.63
N SER A 889 -58.81 27.24 44.45
CA SER A 889 -59.68 26.02 44.57
C SER A 889 -61.13 25.99 44.04
N PRO A 890 -61.77 24.83 43.70
CA PRO A 890 -61.51 23.43 44.18
C PRO A 890 -61.72 22.24 43.16
N PRO A 891 -61.54 20.97 43.60
CA PRO A 891 -61.92 19.72 42.87
C PRO A 891 -63.20 19.04 43.44
N PRO A 892 -63.63 17.86 42.91
CA PRO A 892 -63.96 16.71 43.79
C PRO A 892 -63.68 15.28 43.22
N ASP A 893 -63.85 14.24 44.07
CA ASP A 893 -63.53 12.81 43.87
C ASP A 893 -64.62 11.93 43.21
N THR A 894 -64.31 10.64 42.91
CA THR A 894 -65.10 9.47 43.39
C THR A 894 -64.41 8.08 43.19
N ARG A 895 -64.97 7.00 43.77
CA ARG A 895 -64.42 5.61 43.88
C ARG A 895 -65.23 4.55 43.11
N THR A 896 -64.60 3.41 42.77
CA THR A 896 -65.02 1.97 42.91
C THR A 896 -64.00 1.07 42.15
N THR A 897 -63.43 -0.11 42.52
CA THR A 897 -63.63 -1.27 43.44
C THR A 897 -64.13 -2.58 42.78
N SER A 898 -63.21 -3.52 42.47
CA SER A 898 -63.37 -5.01 42.32
C SER A 898 -62.02 -5.60 41.84
N SER A 899 -61.36 -6.63 42.42
CA SER A 899 -61.70 -8.07 42.66
C SER A 899 -61.91 -8.87 41.36
N ALA A 900 -61.32 -10.04 41.09
CA ALA A 900 -60.48 -11.01 41.84
C ALA A 900 -59.74 -11.93 40.80
N PRO A 901 -59.43 -13.24 41.00
CA PRO A 901 -59.01 -14.01 42.18
C PRO A 901 -57.68 -14.80 41.94
N SER A 902 -57.24 -15.61 42.91
CA SER A 902 -56.34 -16.74 42.69
C SER A 902 -56.82 -17.98 43.48
N PRO A 903 -56.68 -19.22 42.96
CA PRO A 903 -56.98 -20.44 43.70
C PRO A 903 -55.72 -21.19 44.17
N THR A 904 -55.77 -21.74 45.38
CA THR A 904 -54.78 -22.67 45.95
C THR A 904 -55.41 -24.05 46.17
N GLY A 905 -54.61 -25.12 46.23
CA GLY A 905 -55.08 -26.38 46.83
C GLY A 905 -54.36 -27.67 46.39
N THR A 906 -53.61 -28.26 47.33
CA THR A 906 -53.38 -29.72 47.55
C THR A 906 -52.86 -30.63 46.41
N GLY A 907 -52.01 -31.63 46.64
CA GLY A 907 -51.31 -32.03 47.87
C GLY A 907 -51.00 -33.55 47.91
N MET A 908 -49.82 -33.93 48.45
CA MET A 908 -49.33 -35.31 48.66
C MET A 908 -49.07 -36.18 47.41
N ALA A 909 -48.26 -37.25 47.44
CA ALA A 909 -47.02 -37.55 48.18
C ALA A 909 -46.39 -38.85 47.63
N ALA A 910 -45.11 -38.87 47.24
CA ALA A 910 -44.36 -40.11 46.97
C ALA A 910 -42.83 -39.91 46.96
N THR A 911 -42.14 -40.49 47.95
CA THR A 911 -40.71 -40.85 48.00
C THR A 911 -40.59 -42.06 48.95
N PRO A 912 -39.47 -42.81 48.99
CA PRO A 912 -38.23 -42.69 48.21
C PRO A 912 -37.93 -43.93 47.35
N ASP A 913 -36.81 -43.91 46.61
CA ASP A 913 -36.04 -45.14 46.42
C ASP A 913 -34.51 -44.88 46.37
N ILE A 914 -33.79 -45.90 46.82
CA ILE A 914 -32.50 -45.89 47.53
C ILE A 914 -31.25 -45.49 46.70
N ILE A 915 -30.29 -44.85 47.38
CA ILE A 915 -28.94 -44.50 46.87
C ILE A 915 -27.98 -45.71 46.94
N PRO A 916 -27.22 -45.97 45.85
CA PRO A 916 -25.76 -46.07 45.95
C PRO A 916 -25.09 -45.03 45.02
N GLY A 917 -23.87 -44.55 45.26
CA GLY A 917 -22.93 -44.91 46.33
C GLY A 917 -21.49 -44.54 45.97
N ALA A 918 -21.20 -43.23 45.89
CA ALA A 918 -19.86 -42.63 45.74
C ALA A 918 -18.94 -43.18 44.62
N GLY A 919 -19.02 -42.59 43.43
CA GLY A 919 -17.98 -42.65 42.39
C GLY A 919 -17.25 -41.30 42.27
N SER A 920 -15.92 -41.30 42.31
CA SER A 920 -15.09 -40.07 42.23
C SER A 920 -15.02 -39.49 40.80
N GLY A 921 -16.03 -38.71 40.41
CA GLY A 921 -16.04 -37.97 39.13
C GLY A 921 -15.33 -36.61 39.22
N SER A 922 -14.38 -36.35 38.33
CA SER A 922 -13.68 -35.07 38.25
C SER A 922 -14.58 -33.95 37.72
N ASN A 923 -14.59 -32.80 38.41
CA ASN A 923 -15.36 -31.61 38.01
C ASN A 923 -14.67 -30.85 36.85
N SER A 924 -14.62 -31.48 35.67
CA SER A 924 -14.19 -30.84 34.42
C SER A 924 -15.29 -29.89 33.94
N ARG A 925 -15.31 -28.66 34.48
CA ARG A 925 -16.06 -27.56 33.85
C ARG A 925 -15.45 -27.28 32.48
N GLU A 926 -16.15 -27.71 31.43
CA GLU A 926 -15.85 -27.27 30.06
C GLU A 926 -15.90 -25.74 30.01
N LYS A 927 -14.82 -25.11 29.55
CA LYS A 927 -14.80 -23.69 29.27
C LYS A 927 -15.52 -23.45 27.95
N VAL A 928 -16.79 -23.05 28.02
CA VAL A 928 -17.53 -22.55 26.87
C VAL A 928 -16.73 -21.42 26.21
N GLY A 929 -16.40 -21.58 24.93
CA GLY A 929 -15.62 -20.62 24.15
C GLY A 929 -16.34 -19.27 23.98
N ALA A 930 -15.58 -18.23 23.67
CA ALA A 930 -16.10 -16.86 23.53
C ALA A 930 -16.85 -16.68 22.20
N ARG A 931 -18.10 -17.14 22.15
CA ARG A 931 -19.01 -16.91 21.00
C ARG A 931 -19.32 -15.42 20.84
N PRO A 932 -19.39 -14.88 19.61
CA PRO A 932 -19.73 -13.49 19.39
C PRO A 932 -21.18 -13.14 19.75
N ILE A 933 -21.37 -11.87 20.11
CA ILE A 933 -22.68 -11.25 20.32
C ILE A 933 -23.19 -10.69 18.99
N TYR A 934 -24.38 -11.10 18.55
CA TYR A 934 -25.03 -10.53 17.36
C TYR A 934 -25.68 -9.19 17.70
N ILE A 935 -25.17 -8.09 17.14
CA ILE A 935 -25.60 -6.71 17.40
C ILE A 935 -26.14 -6.02 16.13
N ARG A 936 -26.94 -4.98 16.33
CA ARG A 936 -27.16 -3.93 15.33
C ARG A 936 -26.47 -2.65 15.78
N GLU A 937 -26.21 -1.73 14.87
CA GLU A 937 -25.61 -0.43 15.20
C GLU A 937 -26.53 0.73 14.82
N GLY A 938 -26.38 1.86 15.52
CA GLY A 938 -27.18 3.07 15.29
C GLY A 938 -26.69 3.96 14.15
N GLY A 939 -25.50 3.66 13.59
CA GLY A 939 -24.87 4.32 12.44
C GLY A 939 -25.33 3.78 11.09
N SER A 940 -24.64 4.15 10.01
CA SER A 940 -24.99 3.86 8.61
C SER A 940 -23.72 3.77 7.76
N ILE A 941 -23.59 2.72 6.95
CA ILE A 941 -22.58 2.61 5.87
C ILE A 941 -23.34 2.39 4.56
N PRO A 942 -23.51 3.42 3.70
CA PRO A 942 -24.38 3.35 2.52
C PRO A 942 -24.00 2.21 1.57
N THR A 943 -22.69 2.02 1.42
CA THR A 943 -22.07 1.13 0.44
C THR A 943 -22.42 -0.35 0.64
N ILE A 944 -22.72 -0.79 1.87
CA ILE A 944 -23.10 -2.20 2.13
C ILE A 944 -24.36 -2.56 1.34
N ARG A 945 -25.42 -1.77 1.47
CA ARG A 945 -26.71 -2.08 0.84
C ARG A 945 -26.68 -1.87 -0.68
N PHE A 946 -25.82 -0.98 -1.17
CA PHE A 946 -25.52 -0.86 -2.59
C PHE A 946 -24.85 -2.13 -3.14
N LEU A 947 -23.78 -2.62 -2.50
CA LEU A 947 -23.04 -3.80 -2.99
C LEU A 947 -23.91 -5.06 -2.98
N GLU A 948 -24.75 -5.27 -1.97
CA GLU A 948 -25.75 -6.37 -1.96
C GLU A 948 -26.70 -6.29 -3.17
N LYS A 949 -27.27 -5.10 -3.44
CA LYS A 949 -28.19 -4.86 -4.56
C LYS A 949 -27.51 -5.04 -5.92
N GLU A 950 -26.26 -4.60 -6.04
CA GLU A 950 -25.53 -4.60 -7.31
C GLU A 950 -24.97 -5.98 -7.66
N PHE A 951 -24.50 -6.76 -6.68
CA PHE A 951 -23.93 -8.11 -6.91
C PHE A 951 -24.89 -9.27 -6.64
N SER A 952 -26.05 -9.02 -6.03
CA SER A 952 -27.00 -10.06 -5.58
C SER A 952 -26.39 -11.08 -4.60
N ALA A 953 -25.42 -10.63 -3.79
CA ALA A 953 -24.69 -11.44 -2.82
C ALA A 953 -24.99 -10.99 -1.38
N PRO A 954 -25.06 -11.91 -0.39
CA PRO A 954 -25.21 -11.55 1.02
C PRO A 954 -23.96 -10.85 1.57
N ALA A 955 -24.17 -9.82 2.39
CA ALA A 955 -23.10 -9.13 3.12
C ALA A 955 -23.04 -9.53 4.60
N ALA A 956 -21.86 -9.37 5.20
CA ALA A 956 -21.66 -9.34 6.65
C ALA A 956 -20.61 -8.28 7.05
N ASN A 957 -20.79 -7.64 8.21
CA ASN A 957 -19.84 -6.67 8.76
C ASN A 957 -19.15 -7.27 10.00
N LEU A 958 -17.82 -7.23 10.05
CA LEU A 958 -16.98 -7.72 11.14
C LEU A 958 -16.47 -6.55 12.00
N PRO A 959 -16.93 -6.46 13.27
CA PRO A 959 -16.38 -5.52 14.24
C PRO A 959 -14.92 -5.83 14.61
N CYS A 960 -14.00 -4.95 14.17
CA CYS A 960 -12.57 -5.07 14.44
C CYS A 960 -12.13 -4.26 15.67
N GLY A 961 -12.62 -3.02 15.80
CA GLY A 961 -12.27 -2.10 16.88
C GLY A 961 -13.09 -2.28 18.16
N GLN A 962 -12.59 -1.76 19.28
CA GLN A 962 -13.23 -1.82 20.59
C GLN A 962 -14.09 -0.58 20.89
N ALA A 963 -14.99 -0.66 21.88
CA ALA A 963 -15.84 0.47 22.27
C ALA A 963 -15.04 1.74 22.68
N SER A 964 -13.85 1.56 23.25
CA SER A 964 -12.95 2.63 23.69
C SER A 964 -11.85 3.01 22.68
N ASP A 965 -11.96 2.61 21.41
CA ASP A 965 -10.97 2.90 20.37
C ASP A 965 -11.11 4.30 19.73
N ASN A 966 -12.21 5.02 20.00
CA ASN A 966 -12.41 6.44 19.64
C ASN A 966 -12.33 6.77 18.13
N ALA A 967 -12.95 5.94 17.28
CA ALA A 967 -13.14 6.19 15.85
C ALA A 967 -13.72 7.58 15.53
N HIS A 968 -13.25 8.19 14.43
CA HIS A 968 -13.37 9.61 14.05
C HIS A 968 -12.96 10.66 15.11
N LEU A 969 -12.81 10.31 16.39
CA LEU A 969 -12.51 11.22 17.50
C LEU A 969 -11.00 11.43 17.70
N TYR A 970 -10.62 12.05 18.82
CA TYR A 970 -9.24 12.37 19.19
C TYR A 970 -8.63 11.27 20.07
N ASN A 971 -7.35 10.94 19.88
CA ASN A 971 -6.72 9.72 20.40
C ASN A 971 -7.41 8.44 19.92
N GLU A 972 -7.77 8.40 18.62
CA GLU A 972 -8.13 7.15 17.96
C GLU A 972 -6.97 6.15 18.10
N ARG A 973 -7.33 4.90 18.34
CA ARG A 973 -6.42 3.80 18.59
C ARG A 973 -7.01 2.48 18.11
N LEU A 974 -6.19 1.48 17.88
CA LEU A 974 -6.63 0.09 17.72
C LEU A 974 -5.78 -0.81 18.62
N ARG A 975 -6.43 -1.72 19.36
CA ARG A 975 -5.73 -2.69 20.20
C ARG A 975 -4.96 -3.71 19.34
N VAL A 976 -3.69 -3.95 19.66
CA VAL A 976 -2.79 -4.81 18.86
C VAL A 976 -3.34 -6.25 18.75
N GLU A 977 -3.89 -6.78 19.85
CA GLU A 977 -4.53 -8.10 19.86
C GLU A 977 -5.73 -8.14 18.89
N ASN A 978 -6.57 -7.11 18.86
CA ASN A 978 -7.70 -7.01 17.93
C ASN A 978 -7.25 -7.01 16.46
N LEU A 979 -6.20 -6.26 16.11
CA LEU A 979 -5.65 -6.26 14.75
C LEU A 979 -5.17 -7.65 14.32
N TYR A 980 -4.47 -8.36 15.22
CA TYR A 980 -3.93 -9.69 14.92
C TYR A 980 -5.03 -10.75 14.86
N LYS A 981 -6.00 -10.72 15.78
CA LYS A 981 -7.18 -11.59 15.75
C LYS A 981 -8.08 -11.34 14.55
N SER A 982 -8.17 -10.10 14.05
CA SER A 982 -8.88 -9.80 12.80
C SER A 982 -8.24 -10.54 11.61
N ARG A 983 -6.90 -10.54 11.50
CA ARG A 983 -6.19 -11.32 10.47
C ARG A 983 -6.43 -12.83 10.60
N GLU A 984 -6.41 -13.37 11.82
CA GLU A 984 -6.76 -14.79 12.07
C GLU A 984 -8.18 -15.11 11.59
N ILE A 985 -9.16 -14.26 11.92
CA ILE A 985 -10.57 -14.40 11.52
C ILE A 985 -10.71 -14.38 9.99
N PHE A 986 -10.11 -13.40 9.31
CA PHE A 986 -10.15 -13.34 7.84
C PHE A 986 -9.50 -14.55 7.19
N SER A 987 -8.39 -15.06 7.74
CA SER A 987 -7.72 -16.27 7.25
C SER A 987 -8.62 -17.51 7.37
N TYR A 988 -9.34 -17.64 8.51
CA TYR A 988 -10.35 -18.69 8.68
C TYR A 988 -11.50 -18.54 7.67
N VAL A 989 -12.05 -17.34 7.47
CA VAL A 989 -13.18 -17.14 6.55
C VAL A 989 -12.79 -17.39 5.08
N PHE A 990 -11.65 -16.87 4.62
CA PHE A 990 -11.19 -17.06 3.23
C PHE A 990 -10.80 -18.52 2.91
N SER A 991 -10.53 -19.35 3.93
CA SER A 991 -10.25 -20.79 3.76
C SER A 991 -11.48 -21.67 3.95
N ARG A 992 -12.38 -21.35 4.90
CA ARG A 992 -13.52 -22.22 5.30
C ARG A 992 -14.87 -21.85 4.67
N LEU A 993 -15.12 -20.61 4.31
CA LEU A 993 -16.39 -20.23 3.68
C LEU A 993 -16.63 -20.99 2.35
N PRO A 994 -15.62 -21.20 1.47
CA PRO A 994 -15.80 -21.99 0.25
C PRO A 994 -16.02 -23.51 0.47
N GLU A 995 -16.11 -23.99 1.72
CA GLU A 995 -16.30 -25.42 2.06
C GLU A 995 -17.73 -25.76 2.52
N LYS A 996 -18.58 -24.75 2.78
CA LYS A 996 -19.96 -24.91 3.28
C LYS A 996 -21.05 -24.61 2.23
N ALA A 997 -20.65 -24.33 0.98
CA ALA A 997 -21.43 -23.69 -0.08
C ALA A 997 -21.84 -24.61 -1.25
#